data_AF-A0A2Z6IF38-F1
#
_entry.id   AF-A0A2Z6IF38-F1
#
_cell.length_a   1.000
_cell.length_b   1.000
_cell.length_c   1.000
_cell.angle_alpha   90.00
_cell.angle_beta   90.00
_cell.angle_gamma   90.00
#
_symmetry.space_group_name_H-M   'P 1'
#
loop_
_entity.id
_entity.type
_entity.pdbx_description
1 polymer ?
#
loop_
_entity_poly.entity_id
_entity_poly.type
_entity_poly.pdbx_seq_one_letter_code
_entity_poly.pdbx_strand_id
1 'polypeptide(L)'
;MSKHMDPKVRVPIDADNPAIARIEDRCVSCTLCRDVCETYIGVHGTYDLADTGDRAVCVHCGQCAAVCPVNSIIVKPEWEAVKAAIADPAKVVIFSTSPSVRVGLGEAFGMEPGAFVEGRMVALLRKLGGDYVLDTNFAADMTIVEEAAELVERITKKTGPLPQFTSCCPAWVRWCEIYHPEFLPHISSAKSPIGMQGPTIKTYFAKKAGLDPKTIVNVAVTPCTAKKAEIRREEMNAAGRMLGDPAMRDMDYVITTTELAEWAKAEGIDFDTLEDSAFDNFMGQASGAGVIFGNTGGVMEAALRTAYAELTGEDAPADLYDLKPVRGLEDMKEASVDINGTTVKVAVVYGTANAGRLIEEIQAGRADYHFVEVMTCPGGCIGGGGQPKAFGPEADKRREARIESLYKRDAAMTVRRSDLNPELETLYKEFYERPLSETAHRMLHTTYTDRRRDLGEKRMSYRCKVCGYVYEGDELPEGYLCPLCHKDATYFEKIEAAPAAKQTAPQCAGGKKSLAGTKTEANLKAAFAGESQARNKYTYFAEVAKREGYEQLAEIFLKTARNEQEHARLWFEALGGIGDTAQNLKAAAEGENYEWTDMYKTFAEEAEAEGFPELAARFRAVGDIERAHEERYLKLLKNVEMNKVFEKAGQYMWECRVCGHLVVGNKAPEICPVCGYSKAYFEVRAENY
;
A
#
# COMPACT_ATOMS: atom_id res chain seq x y z
N MET A 1 -27.67 -16.29 0.54
CA MET A 1 -27.49 -15.03 -0.22
C MET A 1 -26.56 -14.16 0.59
N SER A 2 -25.57 -13.52 -0.04
CA SER A 2 -24.69 -12.59 0.65
C SER A 2 -25.48 -11.38 1.16
N LYS A 3 -25.16 -10.90 2.36
CA LYS A 3 -25.65 -9.65 2.95
C LYS A 3 -24.99 -8.42 2.31
N HIS A 4 -23.89 -8.62 1.58
CA HIS A 4 -23.23 -7.57 0.83
C HIS A 4 -23.75 -7.53 -0.60
N MET A 5 -24.04 -6.32 -1.08
CA MET A 5 -24.34 -6.09 -2.49
C MET A 5 -23.11 -6.35 -3.37
N ASP A 6 -23.32 -6.49 -4.69
CA ASP A 6 -22.31 -6.97 -5.66
C ASP A 6 -20.86 -6.49 -5.38
N PRO A 7 -19.99 -7.39 -4.86
CA PRO A 7 -18.60 -7.07 -4.56
C PRO A 7 -17.80 -6.65 -5.79
N LYS A 8 -18.26 -7.03 -7.00
CA LYS A 8 -17.64 -6.57 -8.25
C LYS A 8 -17.86 -5.10 -8.49
N VAL A 9 -18.77 -4.43 -7.79
CA VAL A 9 -19.05 -2.99 -7.96
C VAL A 9 -18.59 -2.18 -6.76
N ARG A 10 -18.62 -2.75 -5.56
CA ARG A 10 -18.35 -2.02 -4.32
C ARG A 10 -17.62 -2.88 -3.30
N VAL A 11 -16.74 -2.26 -2.51
CA VAL A 11 -16.08 -2.96 -1.40
C VAL A 11 -17.11 -3.40 -0.34
N PRO A 12 -17.09 -4.68 0.10
CA PRO A 12 -17.92 -5.15 1.22
C PRO A 12 -17.56 -4.42 2.52
N ILE A 13 -18.58 -4.02 3.29
CA ILE A 13 -18.43 -3.39 4.61
C ILE A 13 -19.45 -4.03 5.54
N ASP A 14 -18.98 -4.60 6.65
CA ASP A 14 -19.86 -5.14 7.70
C ASP A 14 -20.54 -4.03 8.50
N ALA A 15 -21.76 -4.26 8.98
CA ALA A 15 -22.52 -3.29 9.78
C ALA A 15 -21.86 -2.98 11.14
N ASP A 16 -21.14 -3.95 11.71
CA ASP A 16 -20.40 -3.82 12.97
C ASP A 16 -18.99 -3.24 12.77
N ASN A 17 -18.60 -2.87 11.54
CA ASN A 17 -17.32 -2.21 11.29
C ASN A 17 -17.16 -0.99 12.21
N PRO A 18 -16.07 -0.89 12.99
CA PRO A 18 -15.91 0.17 13.98
C PRO A 18 -15.45 1.49 13.36
N ALA A 19 -14.94 1.47 12.13
CA ALA A 19 -14.21 2.59 11.55
C ALA A 19 -15.06 3.38 10.54
N ILE A 20 -15.84 2.67 9.72
CA ILE A 20 -16.63 3.22 8.62
C ILE A 20 -18.00 2.56 8.56
N ALA A 21 -18.97 3.25 7.97
CA ALA A 21 -20.31 2.73 7.73
C ALA A 21 -20.75 3.01 6.29
N ARG A 22 -21.68 2.19 5.78
CA ARG A 22 -22.26 2.35 4.44
C ARG A 22 -23.72 2.79 4.53
N ILE A 23 -24.07 3.80 3.75
CA ILE A 23 -25.44 4.25 3.47
C ILE A 23 -25.74 3.82 2.03
N GLU A 24 -26.48 2.70 1.89
CA GLU A 24 -26.68 2.04 0.60
C GLU A 24 -27.41 2.92 -0.41
N ASP A 25 -28.42 3.68 0.02
CA ASP A 25 -29.25 4.54 -0.83
C ASP A 25 -28.46 5.67 -1.53
N ARG A 26 -27.28 6.01 -1.01
CA ARG A 26 -26.40 7.02 -1.61
C ARG A 26 -25.45 6.43 -2.66
N CYS A 27 -25.33 5.11 -2.76
CA CYS A 27 -24.36 4.47 -3.63
C CYS A 27 -24.72 4.65 -5.11
N VAL A 28 -23.79 5.20 -5.90
CA VAL A 28 -23.95 5.41 -7.36
C VAL A 28 -23.19 4.39 -8.20
N SER A 29 -22.72 3.29 -7.60
CA SER A 29 -22.05 2.19 -8.31
C SER A 29 -20.82 2.58 -9.15
N CYS A 30 -20.08 3.62 -8.74
CA CYS A 30 -18.93 4.19 -9.47
C CYS A 30 -17.60 3.42 -9.33
N THR A 31 -17.57 2.27 -8.67
CA THR A 31 -16.40 1.39 -8.41
C THR A 31 -15.21 1.96 -7.64
N LEU A 32 -15.08 3.27 -7.44
CA LEU A 32 -13.92 3.89 -6.78
C LEU A 32 -13.54 3.26 -5.44
N CYS A 33 -14.52 2.90 -4.61
CA CYS A 33 -14.30 2.27 -3.32
C CYS A 33 -13.73 0.84 -3.41
N ARG A 34 -14.10 0.10 -4.46
CA ARG A 34 -13.54 -1.21 -4.81
C ARG A 34 -12.11 -1.03 -5.28
N ASP A 35 -11.92 -0.15 -6.27
CA ASP A 35 -10.64 0.06 -6.95
C ASP A 35 -9.52 0.45 -6.00
N VAL A 36 -9.77 1.40 -5.09
CA VAL A 36 -8.76 1.79 -4.09
C VAL A 36 -8.45 0.65 -3.11
N CYS A 37 -9.44 -0.15 -2.73
CA CYS A 37 -9.26 -1.25 -1.77
C CYS A 37 -8.51 -2.44 -2.39
N GLU A 38 -8.71 -2.67 -3.67
CA GLU A 38 -8.07 -3.73 -4.44
C GLU A 38 -6.63 -3.35 -4.81
N THR A 39 -6.45 -2.25 -5.52
CA THR A 39 -5.18 -1.91 -6.16
C THR A 39 -4.15 -1.34 -5.18
N TYR A 40 -4.58 -0.49 -4.25
CA TYR A 40 -3.68 0.28 -3.40
C TYR A 40 -3.59 -0.30 -1.98
N ILE A 41 -4.71 -0.80 -1.46
CA ILE A 41 -4.75 -1.45 -0.14
C ILE A 41 -4.45 -2.96 -0.25
N GLY A 42 -4.76 -3.63 -1.35
CA GLY A 42 -4.49 -5.06 -1.50
C GLY A 42 -5.30 -5.92 -0.53
N VAL A 43 -6.59 -5.61 -0.37
CA VAL A 43 -7.52 -6.38 0.49
C VAL A 43 -8.73 -6.87 -0.30
N HIS A 44 -9.37 -6.00 -1.06
CA HIS A 44 -10.45 -6.46 -1.94
C HIS A 44 -9.87 -7.36 -3.04
N GLY A 45 -10.59 -8.43 -3.39
CA GLY A 45 -10.15 -9.42 -4.38
C GLY A 45 -9.22 -10.52 -3.86
N THR A 46 -8.79 -10.44 -2.58
CA THR A 46 -7.86 -11.44 -2.00
C THR A 46 -8.54 -12.50 -1.14
N TYR A 47 -9.86 -12.47 -1.01
CA TYR A 47 -10.65 -13.39 -0.18
C TYR A 47 -12.03 -13.62 -0.80
N ASP A 48 -12.66 -14.76 -0.48
CA ASP A 48 -14.05 -15.05 -0.85
C ASP A 48 -14.97 -14.80 0.35
N LEU A 49 -16.12 -14.15 0.09
CA LEU A 49 -17.16 -13.99 1.09
C LEU A 49 -17.75 -15.35 1.52
N ALA A 50 -17.77 -16.35 0.65
CA ALA A 50 -18.24 -17.69 1.00
C ALA A 50 -17.36 -18.34 2.09
N ASP A 51 -16.04 -18.22 1.97
CA ASP A 51 -15.07 -18.81 2.89
C ASP A 51 -15.05 -18.12 4.26
N THR A 52 -15.36 -16.83 4.27
CA THR A 52 -15.36 -15.99 5.48
C THR A 52 -16.69 -16.01 6.23
N GLY A 53 -17.65 -16.85 5.81
CA GLY A 53 -18.99 -16.87 6.39
C GLY A 53 -19.76 -15.57 6.13
N ASP A 54 -19.56 -15.00 4.94
CA ASP A 54 -20.10 -13.73 4.49
C ASP A 54 -19.64 -12.55 5.36
N ARG A 55 -18.37 -12.56 5.81
CA ARG A 55 -17.74 -11.51 6.60
C ARG A 55 -16.72 -10.75 5.75
N ALA A 56 -16.79 -9.42 5.76
CA ALA A 56 -15.82 -8.62 5.03
C ALA A 56 -14.46 -8.61 5.73
N VAL A 57 -13.41 -8.98 5.02
CA VAL A 57 -12.03 -8.74 5.47
C VAL A 57 -11.71 -7.26 5.23
N CYS A 58 -11.42 -6.54 6.32
CA CYS A 58 -11.17 -5.10 6.28
C CYS A 58 -10.02 -4.75 7.23
N VAL A 59 -9.13 -3.85 6.80
CA VAL A 59 -8.02 -3.30 7.61
C VAL A 59 -8.36 -1.95 8.24
N HIS A 60 -9.60 -1.48 8.08
CA HIS A 60 -10.16 -0.28 8.70
C HIS A 60 -9.53 1.07 8.27
N CYS A 61 -8.73 1.10 7.20
CA CYS A 61 -7.97 2.29 6.76
C CYS A 61 -8.83 3.48 6.31
N GLY A 62 -10.09 3.24 5.93
CA GLY A 62 -11.03 4.27 5.51
C GLY A 62 -10.76 4.89 4.13
N GLN A 63 -9.81 4.38 3.34
CA GLN A 63 -9.52 4.94 2.01
C GLN A 63 -10.72 4.80 1.05
N CYS A 64 -11.53 3.76 1.20
CA CYS A 64 -12.80 3.64 0.49
C CYS A 64 -13.81 4.74 0.84
N ALA A 65 -13.79 5.26 2.07
CA ALA A 65 -14.59 6.42 2.48
C ALA A 65 -14.03 7.71 1.88
N ALA A 66 -12.70 7.87 1.89
CA ALA A 66 -12.01 9.05 1.34
C ALA A 66 -12.30 9.28 -0.15
N VAL A 67 -12.36 8.21 -0.95
CA VAL A 67 -12.63 8.31 -2.39
C VAL A 67 -14.12 8.29 -2.76
N CYS A 68 -15.03 8.10 -1.80
CA CYS A 68 -16.47 8.04 -2.09
C CYS A 68 -17.05 9.46 -2.32
N PRO A 69 -17.50 9.81 -3.56
CA PRO A 69 -17.91 11.17 -3.90
C PRO A 69 -19.28 11.56 -3.35
N VAL A 70 -20.11 10.56 -3.04
CA VAL A 70 -21.53 10.72 -2.67
C VAL A 70 -21.80 10.45 -1.19
N ASN A 71 -20.76 10.28 -0.37
CA ASN A 71 -20.87 9.94 1.04
C ASN A 71 -21.77 8.71 1.29
N SER A 72 -21.70 7.73 0.39
CA SER A 72 -22.28 6.39 0.61
C SER A 72 -21.41 5.59 1.58
N ILE A 73 -20.12 5.86 1.66
CA ILE A 73 -19.25 5.37 2.74
C ILE A 73 -18.84 6.59 3.57
N ILE A 74 -19.12 6.53 4.86
CA ILE A 74 -18.83 7.58 5.83
C ILE A 74 -17.92 7.04 6.93
N VAL A 75 -17.20 7.94 7.60
CA VAL A 75 -16.57 7.61 8.88
C VAL A 75 -17.67 7.35 9.90
N LYS A 76 -17.51 6.33 10.75
CA LYS A 76 -18.49 6.04 11.80
C LYS A 76 -18.38 7.09 12.91
N PRO A 77 -19.41 7.95 13.10
CA PRO A 77 -19.30 9.05 14.05
C PRO A 77 -19.26 8.55 15.49
N GLU A 78 -18.37 9.12 16.30
CA GLU A 78 -18.29 8.92 17.76
C GLU A 78 -18.45 10.22 18.55
N TRP A 79 -18.49 11.38 17.88
CA TRP A 79 -18.55 12.69 18.53
C TRP A 79 -19.82 12.90 19.36
N GLU A 80 -20.93 12.22 19.05
CA GLU A 80 -22.15 12.28 19.89
C GLU A 80 -21.94 11.61 21.26
N ALA A 81 -21.21 10.50 21.31
CA ALA A 81 -20.87 9.85 22.58
C ALA A 81 -19.90 10.70 23.39
N VAL A 82 -18.96 11.37 22.73
CA VAL A 82 -18.05 12.34 23.38
C VAL A 82 -18.83 13.54 23.90
N LYS A 83 -19.77 14.09 23.13
CA LYS A 83 -20.66 15.17 23.57
C LYS A 83 -21.46 14.78 24.82
N ALA A 84 -21.98 13.55 24.86
CA ALA A 84 -22.67 13.04 26.04
C ALA A 84 -21.74 12.91 27.26
N ALA A 85 -20.48 12.50 27.06
CA ALA A 85 -19.48 12.45 28.13
C ALA A 85 -19.13 13.84 28.67
N ILE A 86 -19.02 14.85 27.81
CA ILE A 86 -18.80 16.25 28.20
C ILE A 86 -19.97 16.79 29.03
N ALA A 87 -21.20 16.37 28.74
CA ALA A 87 -22.38 16.79 29.49
C ALA A 87 -22.50 16.14 30.87
N ASP A 88 -21.72 15.10 31.17
CA ASP A 88 -21.72 14.41 32.46
C ASP A 88 -20.70 15.07 33.42
N PRO A 89 -21.14 15.78 34.48
CA PRO A 89 -20.24 16.47 35.40
C PRO A 89 -19.39 15.52 36.26
N ALA A 90 -19.66 14.21 36.23
CA ALA A 90 -18.83 13.20 36.90
C ALA A 90 -17.65 12.73 36.03
N LYS A 91 -17.55 13.20 34.78
CA LYS A 91 -16.49 12.84 33.84
C LYS A 91 -15.50 13.99 33.66
N VAL A 92 -14.28 13.60 33.31
CA VAL A 92 -13.23 14.53 32.86
C VAL A 92 -12.85 14.12 31.45
N VAL A 93 -13.16 14.97 30.48
CA VAL A 93 -12.92 14.70 29.06
C VAL A 93 -11.60 15.29 28.62
N ILE A 94 -10.68 14.41 28.23
CA ILE A 94 -9.34 14.77 27.76
C ILE A 94 -9.25 14.51 26.26
N PHE A 95 -8.93 15.54 25.49
CA PHE A 95 -8.64 15.40 24.06
C PHE A 95 -7.14 15.32 23.81
N SER A 96 -6.72 14.42 22.92
CA SER A 96 -5.34 14.35 22.42
C SER A 96 -5.32 14.45 20.90
N THR A 97 -4.59 15.41 20.34
CA THR A 97 -4.65 15.68 18.88
C THR A 97 -3.44 15.16 18.12
N SER A 98 -3.68 14.44 17.01
CA SER A 98 -2.62 13.91 16.13
C SER A 98 -1.97 15.02 15.27
N PRO A 99 -0.74 14.81 14.74
CA PRO A 99 -0.03 15.84 13.97
C PRO A 99 -0.82 16.29 12.75
N SER A 100 -1.39 15.38 11.96
CA SER A 100 -2.05 15.74 10.69
C SER A 100 -3.40 16.46 10.83
N VAL A 101 -3.99 16.52 12.04
CA VAL A 101 -5.27 17.21 12.24
C VAL A 101 -5.09 18.72 12.05
N ARG A 102 -4.02 19.28 12.62
CA ARG A 102 -3.74 20.72 12.59
C ARG A 102 -3.32 21.27 11.22
N VAL A 103 -3.12 20.41 10.22
CA VAL A 103 -2.86 20.80 8.83
C VAL A 103 -3.98 20.40 7.87
N GLY A 104 -4.95 19.60 8.34
CA GLY A 104 -6.11 19.18 7.56
C GLY A 104 -7.42 19.88 7.98
N LEU A 105 -7.58 20.24 9.26
CA LEU A 105 -8.84 20.72 9.82
C LEU A 105 -9.34 22.02 9.15
N GLY A 106 -8.43 22.96 8.88
CA GLY A 106 -8.78 24.26 8.29
C GLY A 106 -9.49 24.16 6.94
N GLU A 107 -9.20 23.12 6.15
CA GLU A 107 -9.85 22.90 4.85
C GLU A 107 -11.36 22.69 4.97
N ALA A 108 -11.81 22.09 6.07
CA ALA A 108 -13.23 21.89 6.32
C ALA A 108 -13.97 23.22 6.57
N PHE A 109 -13.24 24.29 6.88
CA PHE A 109 -13.73 25.65 7.09
C PHE A 109 -13.37 26.61 5.95
N GLY A 110 -12.87 26.08 4.82
CA GLY A 110 -12.57 26.87 3.62
C GLY A 110 -11.19 27.55 3.63
N MET A 111 -10.33 27.21 4.60
CA MET A 111 -8.94 27.68 4.59
C MET A 111 -8.10 26.93 3.54
N GLU A 112 -6.98 27.53 3.15
CA GLU A 112 -6.04 26.94 2.18
C GLU A 112 -5.51 25.58 2.65
N PRO A 113 -5.27 24.62 1.73
CA PRO A 113 -4.65 23.34 2.06
C PRO A 113 -3.32 23.52 2.79
N GLY A 114 -3.10 22.75 3.85
CA GLY A 114 -1.88 22.82 4.65
C GLY A 114 -1.82 24.00 5.64
N ALA A 115 -2.87 24.82 5.75
CA ALA A 115 -2.95 25.85 6.80
C ALA A 115 -2.72 25.22 8.19
N PHE A 116 -1.74 25.75 8.93
CA PHE A 116 -1.37 25.27 10.27
C PHE A 116 -2.28 25.91 11.32
N VAL A 117 -3.28 25.18 11.81
CA VAL A 117 -4.38 25.67 12.65
C VAL A 117 -4.36 25.11 14.08
N GLU A 118 -3.17 24.87 14.63
CA GLU A 118 -3.00 24.26 15.96
C GLU A 118 -3.72 25.04 17.08
N GLY A 119 -3.49 26.34 17.18
CA GLY A 119 -4.09 27.17 18.25
C GLY A 119 -5.62 27.18 18.18
N ARG A 120 -6.19 27.42 16.99
CA ARG A 120 -7.65 27.37 16.76
C ARG A 120 -8.23 25.98 16.98
N MET A 121 -7.51 24.91 16.64
CA MET A 121 -7.93 23.53 16.91
C MET A 121 -8.07 23.29 18.42
N VAL A 122 -7.11 23.76 19.21
CA VAL A 122 -7.17 23.66 20.68
C VAL A 122 -8.32 24.50 21.24
N ALA A 123 -8.47 25.73 20.77
CA ALA A 123 -9.56 26.62 21.17
C ALA A 123 -10.94 26.02 20.84
N LEU A 124 -11.08 25.36 19.69
CA LEU A 124 -12.28 24.65 19.30
C LEU A 124 -12.63 23.53 20.28
N LEU A 125 -11.66 22.68 20.63
CA LEU A 125 -11.89 21.57 21.56
C LEU A 125 -12.29 22.05 22.96
N ARG A 126 -11.70 23.16 23.43
CA ARG A 126 -12.12 23.81 24.68
C ARG A 126 -13.54 24.38 24.58
N LYS A 127 -13.87 25.04 23.47
CA LYS A 127 -15.21 25.58 23.23
C LYS A 127 -16.29 24.49 23.15
N LEU A 128 -15.92 23.29 22.68
CA LEU A 128 -16.78 22.11 22.68
C LEU A 128 -16.93 21.45 24.06
N GLY A 129 -16.14 21.88 25.06
CA GLY A 129 -16.25 21.44 26.45
C GLY A 129 -15.19 20.43 26.92
N GLY A 130 -14.06 20.32 26.23
CA GLY A 130 -12.93 19.52 26.74
C GLY A 130 -12.28 20.14 27.98
N ASP A 131 -12.10 19.34 29.03
CA ASP A 131 -11.45 19.77 30.28
C ASP A 131 -9.94 19.96 30.09
N TYR A 132 -9.32 19.02 29.37
CA TYR A 132 -7.91 19.10 29.00
C TYR A 132 -7.72 18.83 27.51
N VAL A 133 -6.78 19.54 26.90
CA VAL A 133 -6.36 19.36 25.51
C VAL A 133 -4.84 19.16 25.47
N LEU A 134 -4.44 17.95 25.09
CA LEU A 134 -3.06 17.48 25.02
C LEU A 134 -2.64 17.24 23.58
N ASP A 135 -1.34 17.03 23.37
CA ASP A 135 -0.78 16.81 22.04
C ASP A 135 -0.31 15.36 21.86
N THR A 136 -0.81 14.65 20.86
CA THR A 136 -0.31 13.31 20.53
C THR A 136 1.10 13.36 19.95
N ASN A 137 1.60 14.53 19.52
CA ASN A 137 3.01 14.67 19.12
C ASN A 137 3.97 14.41 20.30
N PHE A 138 3.58 14.72 21.55
CA PHE A 138 4.34 14.32 22.74
C PHE A 138 4.49 12.79 22.79
N ALA A 139 3.40 12.06 22.55
CA ALA A 139 3.43 10.61 22.52
C ALA A 139 4.08 10.05 21.25
N ALA A 140 4.18 10.83 20.18
CA ALA A 140 5.01 10.48 19.04
C ALA A 140 6.50 10.51 19.42
N ASP A 141 6.92 11.48 20.23
CA ASP A 141 8.27 11.46 20.80
C ASP A 141 8.49 10.21 21.69
N MET A 142 7.49 9.82 22.50
CA MET A 142 7.53 8.54 23.26
C MET A 142 7.72 7.33 22.33
N THR A 143 6.95 7.26 21.24
CA THR A 143 7.09 6.17 20.27
C THR A 143 8.49 6.13 19.67
N ILE A 144 9.06 7.28 19.32
CA ILE A 144 10.41 7.34 18.75
C ILE A 144 11.46 6.84 19.73
N VAL A 145 11.44 7.25 21.00
CA VAL A 145 12.49 6.83 21.93
C VAL A 145 12.43 5.33 22.22
N GLU A 146 11.24 4.71 22.25
CA GLU A 146 11.12 3.25 22.39
C GLU A 146 11.48 2.52 21.09
N GLU A 147 10.99 2.98 19.94
CA GLU A 147 11.18 2.31 18.64
C GLU A 147 12.62 2.43 18.13
N ALA A 148 13.28 3.57 18.38
CA ALA A 148 14.70 3.77 18.10
C ALA A 148 15.57 2.90 19.01
N ALA A 149 15.28 2.85 20.33
CA ALA A 149 16.00 1.97 21.24
C ALA A 149 15.82 0.49 20.84
N GLU A 150 14.62 0.08 20.44
CA GLU A 150 14.36 -1.28 19.95
C GLU A 150 15.18 -1.58 18.68
N LEU A 151 15.23 -0.64 17.74
CA LEU A 151 16.04 -0.78 16.52
C LEU A 151 17.53 -0.91 16.86
N VAL A 152 18.03 -0.06 17.75
CA VAL A 152 19.41 -0.09 18.22
C VAL A 152 19.74 -1.43 18.86
N GLU A 153 18.87 -1.99 19.72
CA GLU A 153 19.08 -3.31 20.31
C GLU A 153 19.03 -4.44 19.28
N ARG A 154 18.13 -4.38 18.29
CA ARG A 154 18.09 -5.39 17.23
C ARG A 154 19.36 -5.39 16.38
N ILE A 155 19.88 -4.21 16.05
CA ILE A 155 21.13 -4.06 15.28
C ILE A 155 22.35 -4.50 16.09
N THR A 156 22.49 -4.00 17.32
CA THR A 156 23.73 -4.15 18.10
C THR A 156 23.77 -5.42 18.95
N LYS A 157 22.63 -5.83 19.51
CA LYS A 157 22.50 -6.96 20.45
C LYS A 157 21.75 -8.15 19.86
N LYS A 158 21.17 -8.02 18.65
CA LYS A 158 20.43 -9.09 17.95
C LYS A 158 19.23 -9.61 18.77
N THR A 159 18.51 -8.70 19.44
CA THR A 159 17.34 -9.02 20.27
C THR A 159 16.11 -9.46 19.47
N GLY A 160 16.07 -9.17 18.16
CA GLY A 160 14.98 -9.53 17.27
C GLY A 160 15.42 -9.49 15.80
N PRO A 161 14.56 -9.93 14.87
CA PRO A 161 14.91 -10.01 13.47
C PRO A 161 14.88 -8.65 12.77
N LEU A 162 15.64 -8.54 11.69
CA LEU A 162 15.68 -7.40 10.77
C LEU A 162 15.09 -7.78 9.40
N PRO A 163 14.44 -6.86 8.67
CA PRO A 163 14.20 -5.46 9.06
C PRO A 163 13.23 -5.33 10.23
N GLN A 164 13.39 -4.30 11.06
CA GLN A 164 12.33 -3.86 11.96
C GLN A 164 11.31 -3.07 11.14
N PHE A 165 10.03 -3.44 11.20
CA PHE A 165 8.94 -2.64 10.63
C PHE A 165 8.34 -1.72 11.68
N THR A 166 7.97 -0.50 11.30
CA THR A 166 7.20 0.38 12.18
C THR A 166 5.83 -0.20 12.53
N SER A 167 5.30 0.12 13.70
CA SER A 167 4.01 -0.40 14.21
C SER A 167 2.89 0.65 14.30
N CYS A 168 3.19 1.94 14.13
CA CYS A 168 2.27 3.01 14.51
C CYS A 168 1.00 3.12 13.63
N CYS A 169 1.01 2.54 12.43
CA CYS A 169 -0.13 2.49 11.52
C CYS A 169 -0.97 1.21 11.76
N PRO A 170 -2.16 1.30 12.39
CA PRO A 170 -2.92 0.12 12.78
C PRO A 170 -3.50 -0.66 11.59
N ALA A 171 -3.74 0.02 10.46
CA ALA A 171 -4.20 -0.65 9.24
C ALA A 171 -3.08 -1.51 8.62
N TRP A 172 -1.83 -1.06 8.68
CA TRP A 172 -0.66 -1.85 8.30
C TRP A 172 -0.49 -3.06 9.22
N VAL A 173 -0.51 -2.84 10.54
CA VAL A 173 -0.39 -3.93 11.52
C VAL A 173 -1.47 -4.99 11.27
N ARG A 174 -2.74 -4.57 11.16
CA ARG A 174 -3.85 -5.49 10.90
C ARG A 174 -3.71 -6.21 9.56
N TRP A 175 -3.22 -5.54 8.53
CA TRP A 175 -2.94 -6.16 7.23
C TRP A 175 -1.85 -7.24 7.36
N CYS A 176 -0.75 -6.94 8.05
CA CYS A 176 0.33 -7.89 8.30
C CYS A 176 -0.15 -9.10 9.13
N GLU A 177 -0.96 -8.86 10.17
CA GLU A 177 -1.60 -9.92 10.96
C GLU A 177 -2.43 -10.90 10.10
N ILE A 178 -3.08 -10.42 9.03
CA ILE A 178 -3.95 -11.23 8.16
C ILE A 178 -3.13 -11.94 7.07
N TYR A 179 -2.25 -11.20 6.37
CA TYR A 179 -1.64 -11.67 5.12
C TYR A 179 -0.20 -12.15 5.28
N HIS A 180 0.54 -11.61 6.26
CA HIS A 180 1.97 -11.88 6.46
C HIS A 180 2.31 -12.12 7.94
N PRO A 181 1.60 -13.02 8.66
CA PRO A 181 1.84 -13.20 10.08
C PRO A 181 3.26 -13.71 10.39
N GLU A 182 3.99 -14.25 9.40
CA GLU A 182 5.41 -14.57 9.50
C GLU A 182 6.31 -13.35 9.78
N PHE A 183 5.86 -12.15 9.44
CA PHE A 183 6.57 -10.89 9.71
C PHE A 183 6.15 -10.21 11.02
N LEU A 184 5.23 -10.77 11.81
CA LEU A 184 4.89 -10.19 13.12
C LEU A 184 6.09 -10.03 14.06
N PRO A 185 7.06 -10.97 14.13
CA PRO A 185 8.28 -10.78 14.92
C PRO A 185 9.16 -9.63 14.43
N HIS A 186 8.99 -9.19 13.18
CA HIS A 186 9.72 -8.06 12.61
C HIS A 186 9.07 -6.71 12.95
N ILE A 187 7.78 -6.65 13.27
CA ILE A 187 7.13 -5.40 13.67
C ILE A 187 7.66 -4.96 15.03
N SER A 188 7.97 -3.67 15.15
CA SER A 188 8.33 -2.99 16.40
C SER A 188 7.30 -3.29 17.48
N SER A 189 7.75 -3.59 18.68
CA SER A 189 6.86 -3.85 19.82
C SER A 189 6.31 -2.56 20.44
N ALA A 190 6.92 -1.41 20.16
CA ALA A 190 6.44 -0.10 20.58
C ALA A 190 4.98 0.10 20.12
N LYS A 191 4.10 0.57 21.00
CA LYS A 191 2.73 0.96 20.62
C LYS A 191 2.76 2.22 19.76
N SER A 192 1.66 2.48 19.07
CA SER A 192 1.48 3.77 18.38
C SER A 192 1.43 4.94 19.38
N PRO A 193 1.60 6.20 18.90
CA PRO A 193 1.50 7.37 19.78
C PRO A 193 0.19 7.41 20.59
N ILE A 194 -0.95 7.10 19.97
CA ILE A 194 -2.25 7.00 20.64
C ILE A 194 -2.27 5.86 21.67
N GLY A 195 -1.68 4.71 21.33
CA GLY A 195 -1.58 3.56 22.22
C GLY A 195 -0.64 3.76 23.40
N MET A 196 0.35 4.65 23.29
CA MET A 196 1.25 5.05 24.37
C MET A 196 0.66 6.17 25.23
N GLN A 197 -0.01 7.14 24.60
CA GLN A 197 -0.61 8.27 25.31
C GLN A 197 -1.74 7.83 26.23
N GLY A 198 -2.60 6.92 25.76
CA GLY A 198 -3.72 6.38 26.52
C GLY A 198 -3.39 5.92 27.94
N PRO A 199 -2.52 4.91 28.10
CA PRO A 199 -2.16 4.41 29.42
C PRO A 199 -1.39 5.45 30.25
N THR A 200 -0.60 6.31 29.61
CA THR A 200 0.14 7.40 30.29
C THR A 200 -0.81 8.44 30.88
N ILE A 201 -1.88 8.80 30.16
CA ILE A 201 -2.91 9.72 30.64
C ILE A 201 -3.60 9.14 31.89
N LYS A 202 -4.04 7.87 31.81
CA LYS A 202 -4.78 7.24 32.92
C LYS A 202 -3.91 6.82 34.09
N THR A 203 -2.60 6.99 34.03
CA THR A 203 -1.69 6.66 35.14
C THR A 203 -0.88 7.88 35.60
N TYR A 204 0.12 8.28 34.84
CA TYR A 204 1.02 9.37 35.20
C TYR A 204 0.32 10.73 35.22
N PHE A 205 -0.39 11.10 34.13
CA PHE A 205 -1.08 12.39 34.06
C PHE A 205 -2.18 12.48 35.11
N ALA A 206 -3.04 11.46 35.23
CA ALA A 206 -4.10 11.42 36.23
C ALA A 206 -3.55 11.67 37.65
N LYS A 207 -2.43 11.02 38.00
CA LYS A 207 -1.76 11.23 39.29
C LYS A 207 -1.24 12.66 39.44
N LYS A 208 -0.61 13.24 38.41
CA LYS A 208 -0.06 14.61 38.45
C LYS A 208 -1.16 15.67 38.51
N ALA A 209 -2.28 15.44 37.82
CA ALA A 209 -3.44 16.33 37.79
C ALA A 209 -4.41 16.12 38.97
N GLY A 210 -4.19 15.12 39.82
CA GLY A 210 -5.07 14.81 40.95
C GLY A 210 -6.43 14.26 40.54
N LEU A 211 -6.50 13.57 39.40
CA LEU A 211 -7.73 13.00 38.83
C LEU A 211 -7.86 11.51 39.18
N ASP A 212 -9.09 11.03 39.34
CA ASP A 212 -9.39 9.60 39.39
C ASP A 212 -9.36 9.04 37.95
N PRO A 213 -8.49 8.07 37.62
CA PRO A 213 -8.45 7.46 36.29
C PRO A 213 -9.80 6.93 35.78
N LYS A 214 -10.72 6.56 36.69
CA LYS A 214 -12.05 6.02 36.34
C LYS A 214 -13.04 7.09 35.85
N THR A 215 -12.79 8.37 36.15
CA THR A 215 -13.63 9.48 35.68
C THR A 215 -13.15 10.01 34.33
N ILE A 216 -11.91 9.69 33.93
CA ILE A 216 -11.32 10.16 32.68
C ILE A 216 -11.99 9.47 31.49
N VAL A 217 -12.50 10.30 30.57
CA VAL A 217 -12.87 9.91 29.21
C VAL A 217 -11.81 10.46 28.28
N ASN A 218 -10.95 9.58 27.79
CA ASN A 218 -9.82 9.92 26.94
C ASN A 218 -10.21 9.80 25.46
N VAL A 219 -10.02 10.87 24.70
CA VAL A 219 -10.49 11.01 23.32
C VAL A 219 -9.33 11.38 22.40
N ALA A 220 -9.05 10.53 21.41
CA ALA A 220 -8.08 10.87 20.37
C ALA A 220 -8.76 11.60 19.20
N VAL A 221 -8.20 12.74 18.79
CA VAL A 221 -8.55 13.45 17.56
C VAL A 221 -7.51 13.14 16.50
N THR A 222 -7.89 12.45 15.42
CA THR A 222 -6.92 11.83 14.51
C THR A 222 -7.35 11.83 13.04
N PRO A 223 -6.43 11.87 12.06
CA PRO A 223 -6.81 11.76 10.64
C PRO A 223 -7.23 10.35 10.20
N CYS A 224 -7.32 9.38 11.12
CA CYS A 224 -7.35 7.96 10.80
C CYS A 224 -8.58 7.25 11.36
N THR A 225 -9.32 6.54 10.50
CA THR A 225 -10.45 5.70 10.93
C THR A 225 -9.99 4.41 11.59
N ALA A 226 -8.83 3.86 11.21
CA ALA A 226 -8.31 2.60 11.76
C ALA A 226 -7.94 2.71 13.25
N LYS A 227 -7.69 3.93 13.76
CA LYS A 227 -7.49 4.18 15.19
C LYS A 227 -8.71 3.81 16.03
N LYS A 228 -9.93 3.95 15.50
CA LYS A 228 -11.16 3.46 16.15
C LYS A 228 -11.10 1.96 16.43
N ALA A 229 -10.50 1.17 15.54
CA ALA A 229 -10.31 -0.26 15.75
C ALA A 229 -9.14 -0.56 16.69
N GLU A 230 -8.04 0.19 16.59
CA GLU A 230 -6.86 0.01 17.45
C GLU A 230 -7.20 0.15 18.93
N ILE A 231 -7.90 1.23 19.31
CA ILE A 231 -8.25 1.48 20.71
C ILE A 231 -9.24 0.47 21.28
N ARG A 232 -9.77 -0.45 20.45
CA ARG A 232 -10.70 -1.54 20.82
C ARG A 232 -10.04 -2.91 20.85
N ARG A 233 -8.75 -3.03 20.52
CA ARG A 233 -8.00 -4.29 20.62
C ARG A 233 -7.90 -4.72 22.08
N GLU A 234 -8.12 -6.00 22.37
CA GLU A 234 -8.26 -6.51 23.75
C GLU A 234 -7.12 -6.05 24.67
N GLU A 235 -5.90 -6.06 24.15
CA GLU A 235 -4.66 -5.71 24.84
C GLU A 235 -4.47 -4.21 25.16
N MET A 236 -5.30 -3.30 24.61
CA MET A 236 -5.23 -1.84 24.83
C MET A 236 -5.96 -1.40 26.11
N ASN A 237 -5.51 -1.96 27.24
CA ASN A 237 -5.97 -1.69 28.61
C ASN A 237 -4.79 -1.73 29.62
N ALA A 238 -3.61 -1.27 29.22
CA ALA A 238 -2.41 -1.35 30.07
C ALA A 238 -2.54 -0.56 31.37
N ALA A 239 -3.17 0.63 31.35
CA ALA A 239 -3.48 1.37 32.57
C ALA A 239 -4.46 0.59 33.46
N GLY A 240 -5.52 0.02 32.86
CA GLY A 240 -6.47 -0.83 33.57
C GLY A 240 -5.79 -2.00 34.28
N ARG A 241 -4.90 -2.73 33.59
CA ARG A 241 -4.12 -3.82 34.18
C ARG A 241 -3.22 -3.33 35.33
N MET A 242 -2.56 -2.19 35.18
CA MET A 242 -1.70 -1.61 36.20
C MET A 242 -2.50 -1.14 37.44
N LEU A 243 -3.72 -0.64 37.25
CA LEU A 243 -4.60 -0.11 38.30
C LEU A 243 -5.53 -1.16 38.90
N GLY A 244 -5.46 -2.42 38.47
CA GLY A 244 -6.32 -3.50 38.97
C GLY A 244 -7.75 -3.50 38.43
N ASP A 245 -7.99 -2.83 37.29
CA ASP A 245 -9.27 -2.79 36.58
C ASP A 245 -9.09 -3.08 35.08
N PRO A 246 -8.94 -4.35 34.67
CA PRO A 246 -8.71 -4.71 33.27
C PRO A 246 -9.85 -4.35 32.31
N ALA A 247 -11.04 -4.00 32.81
CA ALA A 247 -12.14 -3.53 31.97
C ALA A 247 -11.92 -2.08 31.49
N MET A 248 -11.10 -1.31 32.21
CA MET A 248 -10.74 0.06 31.85
C MET A 248 -9.88 0.09 30.58
N ARG A 249 -10.36 0.79 29.56
CA ARG A 249 -9.62 1.02 28.29
C ARG A 249 -8.60 2.14 28.45
N ASP A 250 -7.50 2.06 27.71
CA ASP A 250 -6.48 3.12 27.70
C ASP A 250 -6.97 4.41 26.99
N MET A 251 -7.75 4.23 25.93
CA MET A 251 -8.38 5.28 25.13
C MET A 251 -9.86 4.90 24.92
N ASP A 252 -10.78 5.83 25.16
CA ASP A 252 -12.21 5.54 25.20
C ASP A 252 -12.89 5.80 23.84
N TYR A 253 -12.53 6.90 23.19
CA TYR A 253 -13.10 7.29 21.89
C TYR A 253 -12.05 7.80 20.92
N VAL A 254 -12.38 7.73 19.63
CA VAL A 254 -11.62 8.35 18.56
C VAL A 254 -12.57 9.16 17.70
N ILE A 255 -12.32 10.45 17.56
CA ILE A 255 -12.99 11.30 16.57
C ILE A 255 -11.99 11.67 15.47
N THR A 256 -12.46 11.66 14.23
CA THR A 256 -11.63 12.05 13.09
C THR A 256 -11.60 13.56 12.86
N THR A 257 -10.67 14.04 12.04
CA THR A 257 -10.64 15.46 11.60
C THR A 257 -11.98 15.89 11.00
N THR A 258 -12.57 15.04 10.15
CA THR A 258 -13.90 15.31 9.56
C THR A 258 -14.99 15.31 10.62
N GLU A 259 -15.01 14.37 11.57
CA GLU A 259 -15.98 14.36 12.67
C GLU A 259 -15.88 15.60 13.55
N LEU A 260 -14.67 16.08 13.86
CA LEU A 260 -14.49 17.32 14.62
C LEU A 260 -15.06 18.52 13.86
N ALA A 261 -14.81 18.61 12.55
CA ALA A 261 -15.37 19.68 11.73
C ALA A 261 -16.90 19.60 11.61
N GLU A 262 -17.45 18.39 11.48
CA GLU A 262 -18.89 18.14 11.46
C GLU A 262 -19.54 18.56 12.78
N TRP A 263 -18.94 18.18 13.91
CA TRP A 263 -19.42 18.55 15.23
C TRP A 263 -19.38 20.07 15.45
N ALA A 264 -18.27 20.73 15.12
CA ALA A 264 -18.16 22.19 15.22
C ALA A 264 -19.23 22.92 14.40
N LYS A 265 -19.49 22.46 13.18
CA LYS A 265 -20.56 22.99 12.32
C LYS A 265 -21.95 22.74 12.89
N ALA A 266 -22.18 21.56 13.47
CA ALA A 266 -23.45 21.22 14.12
C ALA A 266 -23.75 22.12 15.33
N GLU A 267 -22.72 22.54 16.08
CA GLU A 267 -22.84 23.50 17.18
C GLU A 267 -22.88 24.98 16.71
N GLY A 268 -22.79 25.23 15.40
CA GLY A 268 -22.76 26.59 14.84
C GLY A 268 -21.52 27.40 15.26
N ILE A 269 -20.38 26.73 15.52
CA ILE A 269 -19.14 27.40 15.89
C ILE A 269 -18.48 27.99 14.64
N ASP A 270 -18.30 29.31 14.64
CA ASP A 270 -17.48 30.00 13.64
C ASP A 270 -15.99 29.81 13.96
N PHE A 271 -15.33 28.93 13.19
CA PHE A 271 -13.93 28.56 13.38
C PHE A 271 -12.96 29.72 13.12
N ASP A 272 -13.28 30.64 12.21
CA ASP A 272 -12.40 31.75 11.84
C ASP A 272 -12.31 32.80 12.95
N THR A 273 -13.31 32.85 13.81
CA THR A 273 -13.38 33.78 14.95
C THR A 273 -12.70 33.27 16.21
N LEU A 274 -12.24 32.01 16.23
CA LEU A 274 -11.57 31.45 17.39
C LEU A 274 -10.18 32.08 17.56
N GLU A 275 -9.92 32.58 18.77
CA GLU A 275 -8.58 32.98 19.19
C GLU A 275 -7.75 31.74 19.50
N ASP A 276 -6.45 31.79 19.17
CA ASP A 276 -5.55 30.68 19.41
C ASP A 276 -5.43 30.36 20.91
N SER A 277 -5.51 29.08 21.26
CA SER A 277 -5.25 28.56 22.60
C SER A 277 -4.04 27.64 22.60
N ALA A 278 -3.30 27.63 23.70
CA ALA A 278 -2.24 26.64 23.93
C ALA A 278 -2.81 25.32 24.45
N PHE A 279 -2.08 24.23 24.21
CA PHE A 279 -2.27 22.94 24.88
C PHE A 279 -2.09 23.09 26.40
N ASP A 280 -2.67 22.18 27.17
CA ASP A 280 -2.39 22.08 28.60
C ASP A 280 -0.95 21.60 28.84
N ASN A 281 -0.38 22.01 29.97
CA ASN A 281 0.94 21.57 30.41
C ASN A 281 0.91 20.08 30.79
N PHE A 282 2.08 19.42 30.72
CA PHE A 282 2.25 17.99 30.95
C PHE A 282 1.59 17.15 29.85
N MET A 283 2.37 16.82 28.81
CA MET A 283 1.98 16.14 27.57
C MET A 283 1.38 17.07 26.49
N GLY A 284 1.78 18.35 26.52
CA GLY A 284 1.41 19.36 25.53
C GLY A 284 2.59 19.82 24.66
N GLN A 285 3.83 19.59 25.10
CA GLN A 285 5.04 19.95 24.34
C GLN A 285 5.54 18.78 23.51
N ALA A 286 5.97 19.04 22.29
CA ALA A 286 6.54 18.04 21.40
C ALA A 286 7.82 18.54 20.75
N SER A 287 8.64 17.61 20.25
CA SER A 287 9.75 17.92 19.36
C SER A 287 9.28 18.07 17.91
N GLY A 288 10.12 18.65 17.06
CA GLY A 288 9.93 18.64 15.61
C GLY A 288 9.86 17.24 15.00
N ALA A 289 10.54 16.24 15.60
CA ALA A 289 10.43 14.84 15.20
C ALA A 289 9.02 14.29 15.44
N GLY A 290 8.38 14.63 16.57
CA GLY A 290 6.99 14.30 16.85
C GLY A 290 5.99 15.00 15.89
N VAL A 291 6.31 16.19 15.39
CA VAL A 291 5.46 16.92 14.43
C VAL A 291 5.44 16.26 13.05
N ILE A 292 6.58 15.80 12.53
CA ILE A 292 6.68 15.22 11.18
C ILE A 292 6.11 13.82 11.08
N PHE A 293 5.78 13.18 12.21
CA PHE A 293 5.18 11.83 12.29
C PHE A 293 3.92 11.65 11.41
N GLY A 294 3.24 12.76 11.09
CA GLY A 294 2.08 12.76 10.19
C GLY A 294 2.41 12.47 8.72
N ASN A 295 3.66 12.68 8.31
CA ASN A 295 4.15 12.53 6.94
C ASN A 295 4.71 11.13 6.72
N THR A 296 4.54 10.61 5.50
CA THR A 296 5.35 9.46 5.04
C THR A 296 6.84 9.82 5.10
N GLY A 297 7.62 8.96 5.73
CA GLY A 297 9.04 9.14 6.01
C GLY A 297 9.34 9.96 7.26
N GLY A 298 8.32 10.56 7.89
CA GLY A 298 8.50 11.33 9.10
C GLY A 298 8.86 10.47 10.31
N VAL A 299 8.30 9.26 10.41
CA VAL A 299 8.65 8.30 11.48
C VAL A 299 10.07 7.80 11.28
N MET A 300 10.41 7.44 10.04
CA MET A 300 11.75 7.06 9.62
C MET A 300 12.79 8.11 9.99
N GLU A 301 12.56 9.36 9.58
CA GLU A 301 13.48 10.46 9.84
C GLU A 301 13.63 10.72 11.33
N ALA A 302 12.52 10.76 12.08
CA ALA A 302 12.51 10.95 13.53
C ALA A 302 13.29 9.85 14.27
N ALA A 303 13.07 8.57 13.90
CA ALA A 303 13.75 7.43 14.51
C ALA A 303 15.26 7.45 14.23
N LEU A 304 15.66 7.81 13.00
CA LEU A 304 17.08 7.91 12.64
C LEU A 304 17.79 9.05 13.38
N ARG A 305 17.13 10.20 13.61
CA ARG A 305 17.70 11.29 14.43
C ARG A 305 18.04 10.79 15.84
N THR A 306 17.10 10.11 16.51
CA THR A 306 17.31 9.60 17.88
C THR A 306 18.26 8.40 17.93
N ALA A 307 18.14 7.44 17.01
CA ALA A 307 19.02 6.27 16.96
C ALA A 307 20.48 6.66 16.70
N TYR A 308 20.74 7.70 15.89
CA TYR A 308 22.10 8.23 15.70
C TYR A 308 22.71 8.69 17.02
N ALA A 309 21.95 9.47 17.79
CA ALA A 309 22.43 10.01 19.06
C ALA A 309 22.68 8.91 20.11
N GLU A 310 21.80 7.91 20.15
CA GLU A 310 21.96 6.76 21.06
C GLU A 310 23.19 5.91 20.73
N LEU A 311 23.49 5.70 19.44
CA LEU A 311 24.62 4.90 18.98
C LEU A 311 25.97 5.61 19.05
N THR A 312 25.98 6.93 18.90
CA THR A 312 27.22 7.72 18.80
C THR A 312 27.55 8.48 20.08
N GLY A 313 26.55 8.82 20.89
CA GLY A 313 26.69 9.80 21.98
C GLY A 313 26.81 11.25 21.49
N GLU A 314 26.66 11.51 20.19
CA GLU A 314 26.76 12.82 19.56
C GLU A 314 25.38 13.30 19.06
N ASP A 315 25.26 14.57 18.67
CA ASP A 315 24.02 15.02 18.00
C ASP A 315 23.95 14.49 16.56
N ALA A 316 22.74 14.26 16.06
CA ALA A 316 22.52 13.86 14.69
C ALA A 316 23.07 14.92 13.72
N PRO A 317 23.71 14.54 12.61
CA PRO A 317 24.17 15.49 11.61
C PRO A 317 22.98 16.21 10.96
N ALA A 318 23.23 17.43 10.46
CA ALA A 318 22.20 18.28 9.86
C ALA A 318 21.40 17.57 8.75
N ASP A 319 22.02 16.67 8.00
CA ASP A 319 21.39 15.90 6.93
C ASP A 319 20.29 14.93 7.44
N LEU A 320 20.35 14.48 8.70
CA LEU A 320 19.27 13.69 9.31
C LEU A 320 18.08 14.53 9.77
N TYR A 321 18.25 15.84 9.87
CA TYR A 321 17.15 16.79 10.11
C TYR A 321 16.49 17.28 8.80
N ASP A 322 17.05 16.90 7.65
CA ASP A 322 16.51 17.13 6.31
C ASP A 322 16.75 15.92 5.40
N LEU A 323 16.31 14.73 5.83
CA LEU A 323 16.58 13.48 5.12
C LEU A 323 15.72 13.34 3.86
N LYS A 324 16.00 14.15 2.84
CA LYS A 324 15.21 14.26 1.60
C LYS A 324 14.87 12.92 0.93
N PRO A 325 15.75 11.91 0.86
CA PRO A 325 15.44 10.65 0.18
C PRO A 325 14.22 9.90 0.74
N VAL A 326 13.84 10.13 2.01
CA VAL A 326 12.66 9.47 2.60
C VAL A 326 11.38 10.32 2.52
N ARG A 327 11.48 11.57 2.06
CA ARG A 327 10.37 12.52 1.98
C ARG A 327 9.63 12.44 0.64
N GLY A 328 8.46 13.08 0.57
CA GLY A 328 7.67 13.19 -0.67
C GLY A 328 6.64 12.06 -0.89
N LEU A 329 5.97 12.12 -2.03
CA LEU A 329 4.85 11.27 -2.43
C LEU A 329 5.26 10.15 -3.42
N GLU A 330 6.51 9.71 -3.38
CA GLU A 330 6.86 8.43 -3.99
C GLU A 330 6.38 7.29 -3.08
N ASP A 331 5.81 6.25 -3.68
CA ASP A 331 5.10 5.20 -2.98
C ASP A 331 6.03 4.19 -2.29
N MET A 332 7.26 4.10 -2.78
CA MET A 332 8.40 3.43 -2.16
C MET A 332 9.63 4.31 -2.29
N LYS A 333 10.32 4.52 -1.17
CA LYS A 333 11.51 5.35 -1.06
C LYS A 333 12.57 4.61 -0.27
N GLU A 334 13.83 4.83 -0.60
CA GLU A 334 14.96 4.14 0.01
C GLU A 334 16.06 5.12 0.37
N ALA A 335 16.77 4.83 1.46
CA ALA A 335 17.95 5.56 1.84
C ALA A 335 18.97 4.64 2.51
N SER A 336 20.20 5.11 2.60
CA SER A 336 21.23 4.49 3.43
C SER A 336 21.90 5.58 4.24
N VAL A 337 21.99 5.36 5.55
CA VAL A 337 22.59 6.28 6.50
C VAL A 337 23.77 5.58 7.17
N ASP A 338 24.94 6.22 7.17
CA ASP A 338 26.06 5.73 7.98
C ASP A 338 25.93 6.22 9.42
N ILE A 339 25.90 5.28 10.36
CA ILE A 339 25.90 5.57 11.80
C ILE A 339 27.10 4.87 12.42
N ASN A 340 28.15 5.65 12.70
CA ASN A 340 29.39 5.15 13.31
C ASN A 340 30.03 3.98 12.54
N GLY A 341 30.07 4.06 11.20
CA GLY A 341 30.59 2.99 10.33
C GLY A 341 29.64 1.81 10.09
N THR A 342 28.43 1.85 10.66
CA THR A 342 27.35 0.92 10.32
C THR A 342 26.45 1.55 9.27
N THR A 343 26.40 0.97 8.07
CA THR A 343 25.46 1.41 7.02
C THR A 343 24.05 0.89 7.29
N VAL A 344 23.19 1.75 7.82
CA VAL A 344 21.79 1.48 8.09
C VAL A 344 20.97 1.75 6.82
N LYS A 345 20.61 0.67 6.13
CA LYS A 345 19.69 0.69 4.97
C LYS A 345 18.24 0.77 5.43
N VAL A 346 17.48 1.71 4.86
CA VAL A 346 16.09 1.96 5.24
C VAL A 346 15.16 2.05 4.04
N ALA A 347 13.90 1.70 4.25
CA ALA A 347 12.85 1.89 3.26
C ALA A 347 11.62 2.57 3.89
N VAL A 348 10.95 3.40 3.11
CA VAL A 348 9.67 4.01 3.47
C VAL A 348 8.68 3.65 2.38
N VAL A 349 7.62 2.95 2.78
CA VAL A 349 6.58 2.52 1.86
C VAL A 349 5.23 2.99 2.36
N TYR A 350 4.39 3.42 1.43
CA TYR A 350 2.98 3.54 1.71
C TYR A 350 2.12 2.69 0.78
N GLY A 351 0.91 2.38 1.22
CA GLY A 351 0.02 1.43 0.55
C GLY A 351 0.40 0.00 0.93
N THR A 352 -0.55 -0.76 1.47
CA THR A 352 -0.29 -2.13 1.93
C THR A 352 -0.01 -3.09 0.77
N ALA A 353 -0.51 -2.81 -0.44
CA ALA A 353 -0.12 -3.54 -1.64
C ALA A 353 1.39 -3.38 -1.94
N ASN A 354 1.95 -2.19 -1.75
CA ASN A 354 3.37 -1.92 -1.93
C ASN A 354 4.22 -2.57 -0.83
N ALA A 355 3.73 -2.53 0.41
CA ALA A 355 4.36 -3.24 1.51
C ALA A 355 4.42 -4.75 1.25
N GLY A 356 3.39 -5.34 0.63
CA GLY A 356 3.40 -6.73 0.17
C GLY A 356 4.49 -7.01 -0.87
N ARG A 357 4.62 -6.15 -1.87
CA ARG A 357 5.71 -6.25 -2.87
C ARG A 357 7.09 -6.19 -2.21
N LEU A 358 7.30 -5.25 -1.29
CA LEU A 358 8.55 -5.13 -0.54
C LEU A 358 8.84 -6.38 0.31
N ILE A 359 7.82 -6.91 1.00
CA ILE A 359 7.95 -8.17 1.74
C ILE A 359 8.38 -9.31 0.82
N GLU A 360 7.82 -9.42 -0.39
CA GLU A 360 8.20 -10.46 -1.35
C GLU A 360 9.67 -10.33 -1.79
N GLU A 361 10.16 -9.11 -2.02
CA GLU A 361 11.57 -8.86 -2.33
C GLU A 361 12.50 -9.25 -1.16
N ILE A 362 12.10 -8.95 0.08
CA ILE A 362 12.82 -9.34 1.30
C ILE A 362 12.83 -10.88 1.44
N GLN A 363 11.68 -11.54 1.29
CA GLN A 363 11.57 -13.00 1.35
C GLN A 363 12.42 -13.70 0.27
N ALA A 364 12.54 -13.09 -0.91
CA ALA A 364 13.34 -13.62 -1.99
C ALA A 364 14.85 -13.33 -1.86
N GLY A 365 15.28 -12.59 -0.83
CA GLY A 365 16.67 -12.18 -0.63
C GLY A 365 17.17 -11.17 -1.67
N ARG A 366 16.26 -10.46 -2.35
CA ARG A 366 16.58 -9.40 -3.32
C ARG A 366 16.64 -8.01 -2.69
N ALA A 367 16.04 -7.85 -1.52
CA ALA A 367 16.07 -6.63 -0.72
C ALA A 367 16.58 -6.91 0.69
N ASP A 368 17.42 -6.01 1.21
CA ASP A 368 18.05 -6.10 2.53
C ASP A 368 17.97 -4.74 3.22
N TYR A 369 17.15 -4.65 4.26
CA TYR A 369 16.93 -3.42 5.04
C TYR A 369 17.07 -3.70 6.54
N HIS A 370 17.41 -2.67 7.29
CA HIS A 370 17.45 -2.71 8.76
C HIS A 370 16.15 -2.17 9.35
N PHE A 371 15.59 -1.12 8.74
CA PHE A 371 14.40 -0.46 9.25
C PHE A 371 13.46 -0.07 8.11
N VAL A 372 12.16 -0.35 8.26
CA VAL A 372 11.15 -0.10 7.24
C VAL A 372 9.94 0.60 7.86
N GLU A 373 9.67 1.82 7.39
CA GLU A 373 8.42 2.52 7.71
C GLU A 373 7.32 2.06 6.76
N VAL A 374 6.15 1.69 7.32
CA VAL A 374 4.97 1.34 6.53
C VAL A 374 3.75 2.15 6.96
N MET A 375 3.20 2.89 5.99
CA MET A 375 1.95 3.62 6.15
C MET A 375 0.88 3.09 5.20
N THR A 376 -0.35 2.89 5.65
CA THR A 376 -1.39 2.42 4.70
C THR A 376 -1.87 3.50 3.74
N CYS A 377 -1.86 4.78 4.14
CA CYS A 377 -2.52 5.87 3.40
C CYS A 377 -1.52 6.66 2.53
N PRO A 378 -1.93 7.19 1.36
CA PRO A 378 -1.03 7.96 0.49
C PRO A 378 -0.48 9.19 1.21
N GLY A 379 0.85 9.35 1.17
CA GLY A 379 1.53 10.44 1.87
C GLY A 379 1.59 10.28 3.40
N GLY A 380 1.12 9.16 3.97
CA GLY A 380 1.08 8.93 5.42
C GLY A 380 -0.25 9.34 6.07
N CYS A 381 -0.21 9.67 7.35
CA CYS A 381 -1.40 10.05 8.12
C CYS A 381 -2.09 11.31 7.58
N ILE A 382 -1.36 12.22 6.91
CA ILE A 382 -1.92 13.39 6.21
C ILE A 382 -2.95 13.03 5.14
N GLY A 383 -2.92 11.81 4.59
CA GLY A 383 -3.87 11.28 3.63
C GLY A 383 -4.84 10.26 4.23
N GLY A 384 -4.95 10.20 5.57
CA GLY A 384 -5.79 9.25 6.27
C GLY A 384 -7.28 9.37 5.94
N GLY A 385 -8.02 8.25 6.04
CA GLY A 385 -9.44 8.18 5.67
C GLY A 385 -10.39 9.06 6.51
N GLY A 386 -9.90 9.66 7.60
CA GLY A 386 -10.63 10.60 8.44
C GLY A 386 -10.39 12.08 8.11
N GLN A 387 -9.53 12.38 7.12
CA GLN A 387 -9.26 13.75 6.67
C GLN A 387 -10.36 14.30 5.76
N PRO A 388 -10.47 15.64 5.62
CA PRO A 388 -11.32 16.25 4.59
C PRO A 388 -10.97 15.73 3.19
N LYS A 389 -12.03 15.43 2.42
CA LYS A 389 -11.94 14.80 1.10
C LYS A 389 -11.41 15.76 0.04
N ALA A 390 -10.63 15.19 -0.88
CA ALA A 390 -10.21 15.81 -2.13
C ALA A 390 -10.15 14.73 -3.21
N PHE A 391 -10.34 15.11 -4.47
CA PHE A 391 -10.46 14.16 -5.60
C PHE A 391 -9.53 14.54 -6.75
N GLY A 392 -9.11 13.53 -7.51
CA GLY A 392 -8.25 13.73 -8.68
C GLY A 392 -6.93 14.45 -8.33
N PRO A 393 -6.40 15.31 -9.23
CA PRO A 393 -5.14 16.02 -9.01
C PRO A 393 -5.12 16.94 -7.78
N GLU A 394 -6.29 17.36 -7.30
CA GLU A 394 -6.40 18.16 -6.09
C GLU A 394 -6.03 17.36 -4.84
N ALA A 395 -6.24 16.03 -4.83
CA ALA A 395 -5.92 15.21 -3.68
C ALA A 395 -4.42 15.22 -3.35
N ASP A 396 -3.55 15.12 -4.37
CA ASP A 396 -2.11 15.13 -4.16
C ASP A 396 -1.60 16.52 -3.79
N LYS A 397 -2.10 17.57 -4.43
CA LYS A 397 -1.78 18.96 -4.04
C LYS A 397 -2.04 19.24 -2.56
N ARG A 398 -3.19 18.76 -2.03
CA ARG A 398 -3.49 18.93 -0.60
C ARG A 398 -2.56 18.10 0.28
N ARG A 399 -2.21 16.88 -0.13
CA ARG A 399 -1.24 16.05 0.60
C ARG A 399 0.13 16.71 0.64
N GLU A 400 0.61 17.24 -0.47
CA GLU A 400 1.87 17.98 -0.57
C GLU A 400 1.87 19.21 0.35
N ALA A 401 0.81 20.03 0.30
CA ALA A 401 0.70 21.21 1.16
C ALA A 401 0.68 20.85 2.65
N ARG A 402 -0.04 19.78 3.04
CA ARG A 402 -0.04 19.26 4.41
C ARG A 402 1.36 18.76 4.83
N ILE A 403 2.06 18.07 3.93
CA ILE A 403 3.42 17.57 4.15
C ILE A 403 4.39 18.72 4.41
N GLU A 404 4.39 19.71 3.51
CA GLU A 404 5.24 20.89 3.59
C GLU A 404 5.00 21.66 4.90
N SER A 405 3.73 21.82 5.30
CA SER A 405 3.36 22.53 6.53
C SER A 405 3.99 21.90 7.79
N LEU A 406 3.95 20.56 7.91
CA LEU A 406 4.56 19.85 9.04
C LEU A 406 6.10 19.94 9.02
N TYR A 407 6.75 19.81 7.86
CA TYR A 407 8.20 19.99 7.77
C TYR A 407 8.65 21.42 8.05
N LYS A 408 7.87 22.42 7.59
CA LYS A 408 8.09 23.83 7.92
C LYS A 408 8.00 24.08 9.41
N ARG A 409 7.04 23.43 10.09
CA ARG A 409 6.91 23.53 11.55
C ARG A 409 8.12 22.90 12.26
N ASP A 410 8.53 21.70 11.88
CA ASP A 410 9.74 21.05 12.42
C ASP A 410 10.99 21.94 12.25
N ALA A 411 11.22 22.49 11.05
CA ALA A 411 12.35 23.36 10.78
C ALA A 411 12.36 24.65 11.63
N ALA A 412 11.19 25.13 12.07
CA ALA A 412 11.06 26.32 12.91
C ALA A 412 11.21 26.04 14.42
N MET A 413 11.27 24.77 14.83
CA MET A 413 11.37 24.39 16.24
C MET A 413 12.83 24.32 16.70
N THR A 414 13.07 24.69 17.95
CA THR A 414 14.39 24.55 18.58
C THR A 414 14.67 23.10 18.98
N VAL A 415 13.67 22.40 19.53
CA VAL A 415 13.76 20.99 19.89
C VAL A 415 13.24 20.17 18.72
N ARG A 416 14.12 19.46 18.02
CA ARG A 416 13.80 18.71 16.79
C ARG A 416 14.10 17.21 16.88
N ARG A 417 14.52 16.74 18.05
CA ARG A 417 14.79 15.33 18.35
C ARG A 417 13.95 14.90 19.55
N SER A 418 13.39 13.70 19.50
CA SER A 418 12.39 13.23 20.46
C SER A 418 12.93 13.13 21.88
N ASP A 419 14.15 12.62 22.04
CA ASP A 419 14.85 12.49 23.32
C ASP A 419 15.28 13.83 23.95
N LEU A 420 15.15 14.94 23.22
CA LEU A 420 15.40 16.29 23.74
C LEU A 420 14.13 17.02 24.20
N ASN A 421 12.97 16.36 24.16
CA ASN A 421 11.73 16.90 24.69
C ASN A 421 11.79 16.95 26.25
N PRO A 422 11.75 18.13 26.89
CA PRO A 422 11.92 18.25 28.34
C PRO A 422 10.78 17.60 29.16
N GLU A 423 9.55 17.65 28.65
CA GLU A 423 8.41 16.98 29.30
C GLU A 423 8.58 15.45 29.22
N LEU A 424 9.14 14.96 28.11
CA LEU A 424 9.39 13.53 27.90
C LEU A 424 10.51 13.03 28.82
N GLU A 425 11.62 13.76 28.89
CA GLU A 425 12.73 13.45 29.80
C GLU A 425 12.24 13.35 31.25
N THR A 426 11.38 14.28 31.66
CA THR A 426 10.76 14.28 32.99
C THR A 426 9.88 13.04 33.20
N LEU A 427 9.02 12.71 32.22
CA LEU A 427 8.16 11.52 32.28
C LEU A 427 8.98 10.23 32.43
N TYR A 428 10.03 10.06 31.64
CA TYR A 428 10.89 8.88 31.75
C TYR A 428 11.59 8.86 33.11
N LYS A 429 12.22 9.96 33.54
CA LYS A 429 12.90 10.00 34.84
C LYS A 429 12.00 9.67 36.02
N GLU A 430 10.75 10.12 36.00
CA GLU A 430 9.83 9.96 37.13
C GLU A 430 8.99 8.68 37.09
N PHE A 431 8.76 8.09 35.92
CA PHE A 431 7.77 7.02 35.76
C PHE A 431 8.26 5.82 34.95
N TYR A 432 8.78 6.04 33.73
CA TYR A 432 9.20 4.94 32.86
C TYR A 432 10.67 4.51 33.03
N GLU A 433 11.44 5.25 33.82
CA GLU A 433 12.87 5.12 34.08
C GLU A 433 13.74 5.38 32.83
N ARG A 434 13.65 4.50 31.83
CA ARG A 434 14.38 4.56 30.56
C ARG A 434 13.59 3.82 29.46
N PRO A 435 13.86 4.10 28.18
CA PRO A 435 13.34 3.27 27.10
C PRO A 435 13.65 1.79 27.32
N LEU A 436 12.70 0.92 26.97
CA LEU A 436 12.77 -0.53 27.14
C LEU A 436 12.94 -1.00 28.60
N SER A 437 12.62 -0.17 29.60
CA SER A 437 12.51 -0.64 30.99
C SER A 437 11.35 -1.63 31.15
N GLU A 438 11.29 -2.35 32.27
CA GLU A 438 10.16 -3.25 32.54
C GLU A 438 8.81 -2.51 32.58
N THR A 439 8.80 -1.32 33.21
CA THR A 439 7.61 -0.48 33.28
C THR A 439 7.22 0.07 31.91
N ALA A 440 8.19 0.52 31.11
CA ALA A 440 7.98 0.95 29.74
C ALA A 440 7.43 -0.20 28.88
N HIS A 441 8.05 -1.38 28.89
CA HIS A 441 7.57 -2.55 28.16
C HIS A 441 6.12 -2.92 28.52
N ARG A 442 5.78 -2.98 29.81
CA ARG A 442 4.43 -3.35 30.24
C ARG A 442 3.35 -2.35 29.80
N MET A 443 3.71 -1.07 29.69
CA MET A 443 2.76 0.03 29.45
C MET A 443 2.73 0.50 27.99
N LEU A 444 3.89 0.58 27.36
CA LEU A 444 4.14 1.23 26.08
C LEU A 444 4.40 0.24 24.94
N HIS A 445 4.57 -1.06 25.22
CA HIS A 445 4.76 -2.08 24.19
C HIS A 445 3.56 -3.02 24.10
N THR A 446 3.45 -3.70 22.96
CA THR A 446 2.36 -4.61 22.63
C THR A 446 2.87 -5.83 21.87
N THR A 447 2.00 -6.81 21.72
CA THR A 447 2.19 -7.96 20.83
C THR A 447 1.12 -7.98 19.75
N TYR A 448 1.36 -8.76 18.70
CA TYR A 448 0.48 -8.88 17.55
C TYR A 448 -0.06 -10.31 17.45
N THR A 449 -1.20 -10.48 16.79
CA THR A 449 -1.90 -11.77 16.71
C THR A 449 -1.95 -12.24 15.27
N ASP A 450 -1.69 -13.53 15.02
CA ASP A 450 -1.98 -14.13 13.72
C ASP A 450 -3.49 -14.13 13.46
N ARG A 451 -3.90 -13.43 12.40
CA ARG A 451 -5.28 -13.27 11.96
C ARG A 451 -5.52 -13.88 10.58
N ARG A 452 -4.66 -14.77 10.09
CA ARG A 452 -4.84 -15.43 8.79
C ARG A 452 -6.19 -16.14 8.68
N ARG A 453 -6.72 -16.64 9.81
CA ARG A 453 -8.08 -17.21 9.91
C ARG A 453 -9.20 -16.26 9.51
N ASP A 454 -8.98 -14.94 9.54
CA ASP A 454 -9.97 -13.95 9.11
C ASP A 454 -10.27 -14.10 7.60
N LEU A 455 -9.39 -14.73 6.82
CA LEU A 455 -9.59 -15.08 5.41
C LEU A 455 -10.55 -16.28 5.20
N GLY A 456 -11.07 -16.86 6.29
CA GLY A 456 -11.97 -18.00 6.25
C GLY A 456 -11.30 -19.34 6.51
N GLU A 457 -12.09 -20.30 7.00
CA GLU A 457 -11.70 -21.71 6.99
C GLU A 457 -12.03 -22.27 5.62
N LYS A 458 -11.03 -22.85 4.97
CA LYS A 458 -11.26 -23.49 3.68
C LYS A 458 -12.19 -24.67 3.85
N ARG A 459 -13.40 -24.55 3.34
CA ARG A 459 -14.35 -25.65 3.26
C ARG A 459 -13.73 -26.79 2.45
N MET A 460 -13.73 -27.98 3.02
CA MET A 460 -13.31 -29.16 2.28
C MET A 460 -14.32 -29.41 1.17
N SER A 461 -13.80 -29.70 -0.02
CA SER A 461 -14.62 -30.11 -1.15
C SER A 461 -14.41 -31.59 -1.36
N TYR A 462 -15.46 -32.34 -1.67
CA TYR A 462 -15.39 -33.77 -1.97
C TYR A 462 -15.92 -33.98 -3.37
N ARG A 463 -15.12 -34.55 -4.28
CA ARG A 463 -15.55 -34.85 -5.65
C ARG A 463 -15.95 -36.30 -5.77
N CYS A 464 -17.13 -36.58 -6.29
CA CYS A 464 -17.51 -37.92 -6.69
C CYS A 464 -16.64 -38.36 -7.88
N LYS A 465 -15.81 -39.39 -7.68
CA LYS A 465 -14.92 -39.98 -8.70
C LYS A 465 -15.67 -40.55 -9.91
N VAL A 466 -16.99 -40.77 -9.80
CA VAL A 466 -17.81 -41.39 -10.85
C VAL A 466 -18.44 -40.35 -11.78
N CYS A 467 -19.08 -39.32 -11.23
CA CYS A 467 -19.85 -38.35 -12.02
C CYS A 467 -19.32 -36.91 -11.92
N GLY A 468 -18.31 -36.67 -11.08
CA GLY A 468 -17.73 -35.34 -10.90
C GLY A 468 -18.54 -34.38 -10.02
N TYR A 469 -19.67 -34.81 -9.43
CA TYR A 469 -20.42 -34.01 -8.46
C TYR A 469 -19.53 -33.59 -7.29
N VAL A 470 -19.53 -32.30 -6.95
CA VAL A 470 -18.75 -31.76 -5.82
C VAL A 470 -19.70 -31.47 -4.66
N TYR A 471 -19.41 -32.09 -3.52
CA TYR A 471 -20.04 -31.79 -2.24
C TYR A 471 -19.12 -30.84 -1.46
N GLU A 472 -19.66 -29.73 -0.96
CA GLU A 472 -18.94 -28.76 -0.14
C GLU A 472 -19.41 -28.90 1.32
N GLY A 473 -18.50 -29.23 2.23
CA GLY A 473 -18.80 -29.44 3.65
C GLY A 473 -17.59 -29.98 4.40
N ASP A 474 -17.57 -29.85 5.72
CA ASP A 474 -16.41 -30.23 6.55
C ASP A 474 -16.11 -31.74 6.45
N GLU A 475 -17.16 -32.57 6.42
CA GLU A 475 -17.12 -34.02 6.22
C GLU A 475 -18.36 -34.50 5.44
N LEU A 476 -18.28 -35.67 4.78
CA LEU A 476 -19.44 -36.31 4.16
C LEU A 476 -20.33 -36.94 5.25
N PRO A 477 -21.64 -36.63 5.31
CA PRO A 477 -22.55 -37.23 6.29
C PRO A 477 -22.54 -38.77 6.24
N GLU A 478 -22.76 -39.42 7.38
CA GLU A 478 -22.85 -40.89 7.43
C GLU A 478 -24.02 -41.38 6.53
N GLY A 479 -23.72 -42.30 5.62
CA GLY A 479 -24.69 -42.78 4.62
C GLY A 479 -24.95 -41.82 3.44
N TYR A 480 -24.13 -40.78 3.25
CA TYR A 480 -24.29 -39.85 2.13
C TYR A 480 -24.22 -40.55 0.76
N LEU A 481 -25.23 -40.31 -0.07
CA LEU A 481 -25.30 -40.78 -1.45
C LEU A 481 -25.16 -39.60 -2.41
N CYS A 482 -24.31 -39.76 -3.42
CA CYS A 482 -24.17 -38.78 -4.50
C CYS A 482 -25.54 -38.48 -5.13
N PRO A 483 -25.99 -37.23 -5.20
CA PRO A 483 -27.32 -36.89 -5.73
C PRO A 483 -27.43 -37.13 -7.24
N LEU A 484 -26.31 -37.26 -7.96
CA LEU A 484 -26.30 -37.51 -9.41
C LEU A 484 -26.20 -39.00 -9.77
N CYS A 485 -25.29 -39.73 -9.12
CA CYS A 485 -25.02 -41.14 -9.48
C CYS A 485 -25.36 -42.14 -8.38
N HIS A 486 -25.90 -41.67 -7.26
CA HIS A 486 -26.36 -42.48 -6.11
C HIS A 486 -25.30 -43.44 -5.53
N LYS A 487 -24.02 -43.14 -5.76
CA LYS A 487 -22.90 -43.87 -5.14
C LYS A 487 -22.62 -43.30 -3.78
N ASP A 488 -22.28 -44.17 -2.85
CA ASP A 488 -21.99 -43.82 -1.47
C ASP A 488 -20.69 -43.03 -1.32
N ALA A 489 -20.47 -42.52 -0.10
CA ALA A 489 -19.34 -41.68 0.27
C ALA A 489 -17.95 -42.27 -0.09
N THR A 490 -17.80 -43.59 -0.25
CA THR A 490 -16.50 -44.20 -0.64
C THR A 490 -16.05 -43.82 -2.05
N TYR A 491 -16.99 -43.39 -2.88
CA TYR A 491 -16.75 -42.92 -4.25
C TYR A 491 -16.41 -41.43 -4.31
N PHE A 492 -16.35 -40.74 -3.17
CA PHE A 492 -15.87 -39.38 -3.11
C PHE A 492 -14.37 -39.35 -2.79
N GLU A 493 -13.65 -38.42 -3.41
CA GLU A 493 -12.28 -38.07 -3.06
C GLU A 493 -12.28 -36.68 -2.42
N LYS A 494 -11.50 -36.53 -1.35
CA LYS A 494 -11.29 -35.23 -0.72
C LYS A 494 -10.45 -34.37 -1.65
N ILE A 495 -10.98 -33.21 -2.01
CA ILE A 495 -10.28 -32.12 -2.66
C ILE A 495 -9.79 -31.21 -1.53
N GLU A 496 -8.52 -31.35 -1.17
CA GLU A 496 -7.91 -30.37 -0.26
C GLU A 496 -7.75 -29.04 -1.01
N ALA A 497 -8.30 -27.97 -0.43
CA ALA A 497 -8.08 -26.62 -0.93
C ALA A 497 -6.61 -26.26 -0.69
N ALA A 498 -5.79 -26.33 -1.74
CA ALA A 498 -4.41 -25.81 -1.75
C ALA A 498 -4.36 -24.40 -1.14
N PRO A 499 -3.40 -24.06 -0.23
CA PRO A 499 -3.18 -22.71 0.34
C PRO A 499 -3.56 -21.64 -0.67
N ALA A 500 -4.33 -20.61 -0.27
CA ALA A 500 -4.66 -19.52 -1.17
C ALA A 500 -3.34 -19.04 -1.81
N ALA A 501 -3.14 -19.42 -3.07
CA ALA A 501 -1.92 -19.12 -3.77
C ALA A 501 -1.97 -17.61 -4.00
N LYS A 502 -0.96 -16.92 -3.48
CA LYS A 502 -0.58 -15.59 -3.94
C LYS A 502 -0.76 -15.56 -5.46
N GLN A 503 -1.49 -14.57 -5.99
CA GLN A 503 -1.50 -14.31 -7.42
C GLN A 503 -0.16 -13.68 -7.83
N THR A 504 0.93 -14.43 -7.65
CA THR A 504 2.06 -14.41 -8.55
C THR A 504 1.67 -15.27 -9.75
N ALA A 505 1.99 -14.82 -10.97
CA ALA A 505 1.79 -15.59 -12.19
C ALA A 505 2.20 -17.06 -11.98
N PRO A 506 1.41 -18.04 -12.45
CA PRO A 506 1.62 -19.44 -12.08
C PRO A 506 2.95 -19.95 -12.64
N GLN A 507 3.93 -20.16 -11.76
CA GLN A 507 5.04 -21.08 -12.02
C GLN A 507 4.59 -22.50 -11.65
N CYS A 508 4.34 -23.31 -12.68
CA CYS A 508 4.11 -24.74 -12.53
C CYS A 508 5.40 -25.47 -12.15
N ALA A 509 5.44 -26.11 -10.97
CA ALA A 509 6.36 -27.20 -10.67
C ALA A 509 5.62 -28.23 -9.80
N GLY A 510 5.49 -29.51 -10.14
CA GLY A 510 5.91 -30.25 -11.31
C GLY A 510 5.30 -31.64 -11.27
N GLY A 511 4.44 -31.92 -12.23
CA GLY A 511 4.46 -33.18 -12.96
C GLY A 511 4.54 -32.77 -14.42
N LYS A 512 5.63 -33.10 -15.13
CA LYS A 512 5.78 -32.78 -16.57
C LYS A 512 4.71 -33.52 -17.38
N LYS A 513 3.48 -32.99 -17.41
CA LYS A 513 2.55 -33.25 -18.50
C LYS A 513 2.86 -32.20 -19.56
N SER A 514 3.45 -32.66 -20.67
CA SER A 514 3.71 -31.81 -21.82
C SER A 514 2.38 -31.24 -22.34
N LEU A 515 2.34 -29.94 -22.63
CA LEU A 515 1.23 -29.34 -23.38
C LEU A 515 1.23 -29.83 -24.82
N ALA A 516 2.39 -30.27 -25.35
CA ALA A 516 2.54 -30.68 -26.74
C ALA A 516 1.55 -31.80 -27.12
N GLY A 517 0.76 -31.55 -28.16
CA GLY A 517 -0.23 -32.47 -28.70
C GLY A 517 -1.56 -32.51 -27.94
N THR A 518 -1.75 -31.68 -26.91
CA THR A 518 -3.00 -31.64 -26.14
C THR A 518 -4.04 -30.73 -26.79
N LYS A 519 -5.33 -31.01 -26.55
CA LYS A 519 -6.42 -30.09 -26.90
C LYS A 519 -6.24 -28.72 -26.23
N THR A 520 -5.64 -28.68 -25.04
CA THR A 520 -5.35 -27.44 -24.32
C THR A 520 -4.33 -26.58 -25.06
N GLU A 521 -3.27 -27.16 -25.62
CA GLU A 521 -2.32 -26.43 -26.47
C GLU A 521 -3.02 -25.85 -27.71
N ALA A 522 -3.87 -26.64 -28.38
CA ALA A 522 -4.65 -26.14 -29.52
C ALA A 522 -5.58 -24.98 -29.13
N ASN A 523 -6.24 -25.08 -27.96
CA ASN A 523 -7.07 -24.00 -27.43
C ASN A 523 -6.26 -22.74 -27.11
N LEU A 524 -5.06 -22.89 -26.54
CA LEU A 524 -4.18 -21.77 -26.23
C LEU A 524 -3.68 -21.07 -27.50
N LYS A 525 -3.32 -21.83 -28.55
CA LYS A 525 -2.95 -21.28 -29.86
C LYS A 525 -4.13 -20.53 -30.49
N ALA A 526 -5.34 -21.09 -30.42
CA ALA A 526 -6.55 -20.45 -30.92
C ALA A 526 -6.89 -19.17 -30.14
N ALA A 527 -6.75 -19.18 -28.82
CA ALA A 527 -6.96 -18.01 -27.97
C ALA A 527 -5.93 -16.92 -28.28
N PHE A 528 -4.64 -17.25 -28.32
CA PHE A 528 -3.59 -16.31 -28.70
C PHE A 528 -3.85 -15.65 -30.06
N ALA A 529 -4.22 -16.45 -31.08
CA ALA A 529 -4.57 -15.94 -32.40
C ALA A 529 -5.82 -15.03 -32.35
N GLY A 530 -6.86 -15.43 -31.62
CA GLY A 530 -8.09 -14.67 -31.46
C GLY A 530 -7.87 -13.29 -30.83
N GLU A 531 -7.13 -13.24 -29.72
CA GLU A 531 -6.82 -11.98 -29.02
C GLU A 531 -5.88 -11.08 -29.84
N SER A 532 -4.91 -11.67 -30.54
CA SER A 532 -4.02 -10.94 -31.45
C SER A 532 -4.80 -10.28 -32.60
N GLN A 533 -5.79 -10.98 -33.17
CA GLN A 533 -6.69 -10.42 -34.17
C GLN A 533 -7.61 -9.35 -33.58
N ALA A 534 -8.12 -9.54 -32.37
CA ALA A 534 -8.99 -8.58 -31.69
C ALA A 534 -8.27 -7.25 -31.42
N ARG A 535 -7.04 -7.30 -30.87
CA ARG A 535 -6.16 -6.14 -30.70
C ARG A 535 -6.04 -5.31 -31.98
N ASN A 536 -5.68 -5.95 -33.10
CA ASN A 536 -5.45 -5.25 -34.35
C ASN A 536 -6.74 -4.66 -34.92
N LYS A 537 -7.85 -5.42 -34.92
CA LYS A 537 -9.16 -4.93 -35.35
C LYS A 537 -9.58 -3.68 -34.58
N TYR A 538 -9.49 -3.71 -33.25
CA TYR A 538 -9.89 -2.57 -32.44
C TYR A 538 -8.98 -1.36 -32.66
N THR A 539 -7.68 -1.58 -32.88
CA THR A 539 -6.77 -0.49 -33.27
C THR A 539 -7.18 0.16 -34.60
N TYR A 540 -7.54 -0.65 -35.62
CA TYR A 540 -8.03 -0.12 -36.90
C TYR A 540 -9.38 0.58 -36.78
N PHE A 541 -10.29 0.05 -35.95
CA PHE A 541 -11.60 0.67 -35.70
C PHE A 541 -11.44 2.01 -34.99
N ALA A 542 -10.45 2.15 -34.10
CA ALA A 542 -10.13 3.42 -33.47
C ALA A 542 -9.72 4.48 -34.49
N GLU A 543 -8.92 4.12 -35.51
CA GLU A 543 -8.54 5.06 -36.57
C GLU A 543 -9.72 5.55 -37.41
N VAL A 544 -10.71 4.69 -37.65
CA VAL A 544 -11.95 5.07 -38.33
C VAL A 544 -12.77 6.01 -37.45
N ALA A 545 -13.00 5.63 -36.19
CA ALA A 545 -13.73 6.45 -35.23
C ALA A 545 -13.08 7.84 -35.05
N LYS A 546 -11.74 7.89 -35.05
CA LYS A 546 -10.98 9.15 -34.99
C LYS A 546 -11.15 10.01 -36.25
N ARG A 547 -11.09 9.40 -37.45
CA ARG A 547 -11.33 10.11 -38.72
C ARG A 547 -12.76 10.68 -38.82
N GLU A 548 -13.72 10.01 -38.20
CA GLU A 548 -15.12 10.46 -38.13
C GLU A 548 -15.39 11.49 -37.01
N GLY A 549 -14.39 11.80 -36.19
CA GLY A 549 -14.51 12.77 -35.09
C GLY A 549 -15.06 12.21 -33.78
N TYR A 550 -15.25 10.89 -33.67
CA TYR A 550 -15.67 10.21 -32.45
C TYR A 550 -14.48 9.86 -31.55
N GLU A 551 -13.80 10.87 -31.00
CA GLU A 551 -12.58 10.71 -30.20
C GLU A 551 -12.77 9.77 -28.99
N GLN A 552 -13.91 9.84 -28.30
CA GLN A 552 -14.20 8.94 -27.17
C GLN A 552 -14.30 7.47 -27.60
N LEU A 553 -14.92 7.18 -28.76
CA LEU A 553 -15.01 5.81 -29.26
C LEU A 553 -13.64 5.30 -29.70
N ALA A 554 -12.81 6.16 -30.30
CA ALA A 554 -11.44 5.83 -30.63
C ALA A 554 -10.63 5.44 -29.38
N GLU A 555 -10.72 6.21 -28.29
CA GLU A 555 -10.05 5.87 -27.03
C GLU A 555 -10.54 4.56 -26.42
N ILE A 556 -11.85 4.28 -26.46
CA ILE A 556 -12.42 3.01 -25.98
C ILE A 556 -11.88 1.84 -26.79
N PHE A 557 -11.85 1.96 -28.12
CA PHE A 557 -11.28 0.92 -28.98
C PHE A 557 -9.78 0.69 -28.69
N LEU A 558 -8.99 1.76 -28.48
CA LEU A 558 -7.58 1.64 -28.11
C LEU A 558 -7.38 1.00 -26.74
N LYS A 559 -8.20 1.35 -25.75
CA LYS A 559 -8.17 0.73 -24.43
C LYS A 559 -8.48 -0.77 -24.52
N THR A 560 -9.51 -1.15 -25.27
CA THR A 560 -9.83 -2.57 -25.46
C THR A 560 -8.72 -3.28 -26.23
N ALA A 561 -8.13 -2.65 -27.25
CA ALA A 561 -6.96 -3.22 -27.95
C ALA A 561 -5.79 -3.50 -27.00
N ARG A 562 -5.55 -2.62 -26.01
CA ARG A 562 -4.52 -2.84 -24.98
C ARG A 562 -4.85 -4.03 -24.08
N ASN A 563 -6.12 -4.23 -23.73
CA ASN A 563 -6.55 -5.40 -22.97
C ASN A 563 -6.31 -6.70 -23.74
N GLU A 564 -6.70 -6.77 -25.02
CA GLU A 564 -6.49 -7.97 -25.83
C GLU A 564 -5.00 -8.25 -26.07
N GLN A 565 -4.16 -7.22 -26.09
CA GLN A 565 -2.71 -7.40 -26.11
C GLN A 565 -2.21 -8.15 -24.87
N GLU A 566 -2.72 -7.82 -23.68
CA GLU A 566 -2.35 -8.53 -22.44
C GLU A 566 -2.94 -9.94 -22.40
N HIS A 567 -4.18 -10.14 -22.87
CA HIS A 567 -4.75 -11.48 -23.00
C HIS A 567 -3.90 -12.37 -23.93
N ALA A 568 -3.51 -11.86 -25.10
CA ALA A 568 -2.63 -12.55 -26.01
C ALA A 568 -1.27 -12.88 -25.37
N ARG A 569 -0.69 -11.94 -24.61
CA ARG A 569 0.57 -12.15 -23.88
C ARG A 569 0.46 -13.32 -22.90
N LEU A 570 -0.61 -13.41 -22.12
CA LEU A 570 -0.85 -14.51 -21.16
C LEU A 570 -0.87 -15.89 -21.85
N TRP A 571 -1.55 -15.99 -22.99
CA TRP A 571 -1.66 -17.26 -23.73
C TRP A 571 -0.35 -17.65 -24.41
N PHE A 572 0.38 -16.67 -24.96
CA PHE A 572 1.68 -16.92 -25.58
C PHE A 572 2.75 -17.32 -24.56
N GLU A 573 2.72 -16.71 -23.36
CA GLU A 573 3.55 -17.10 -22.22
C GLU A 573 3.25 -18.54 -21.77
N ALA A 574 1.96 -18.91 -21.66
CA ALA A 574 1.55 -20.28 -21.32
C ALA A 574 1.97 -21.33 -22.36
N LEU A 575 2.12 -20.93 -23.63
CA LEU A 575 2.67 -21.77 -24.70
C LEU A 575 4.20 -21.88 -24.66
N GLY A 576 4.87 -21.15 -23.75
CA GLY A 576 6.33 -21.08 -23.68
C GLY A 576 6.96 -20.25 -24.80
N GLY A 577 6.20 -19.34 -25.41
CA GLY A 577 6.65 -18.54 -26.57
C GLY A 577 7.56 -17.36 -26.22
N ILE A 578 7.76 -17.06 -24.94
CA ILE A 578 8.57 -15.93 -24.46
C ILE A 578 9.84 -16.48 -23.77
N GLY A 579 10.99 -16.27 -24.40
CA GLY A 579 12.32 -16.58 -23.86
C GLY A 579 13.15 -15.32 -23.60
N ASP A 580 14.47 -15.51 -23.47
CA ASP A 580 15.42 -14.40 -23.45
C ASP A 580 15.54 -13.70 -24.83
N THR A 581 16.30 -12.61 -24.90
CA THR A 581 16.43 -11.83 -26.15
C THR A 581 16.98 -12.65 -27.32
N ALA A 582 17.93 -13.56 -27.09
CA ALA A 582 18.49 -14.40 -28.14
C ALA A 582 17.48 -15.45 -28.61
N GLN A 583 16.79 -16.10 -27.66
CA GLN A 583 15.72 -17.07 -27.94
C GLN A 583 14.58 -16.43 -28.73
N ASN A 584 14.15 -15.22 -28.35
CA ASN A 584 13.08 -14.49 -29.04
C ASN A 584 13.50 -14.04 -30.45
N LEU A 585 14.72 -13.54 -30.64
CA LEU A 585 15.24 -13.16 -31.96
C LEU A 585 15.35 -14.36 -32.89
N LYS A 586 15.76 -15.52 -32.37
CA LYS A 586 15.82 -16.77 -33.12
C LYS A 586 14.43 -17.25 -33.52
N ALA A 587 13.49 -17.29 -32.57
CA ALA A 587 12.11 -17.70 -32.83
C ALA A 587 11.42 -16.76 -33.84
N ALA A 588 11.69 -15.44 -33.77
CA ALA A 588 11.22 -14.48 -34.75
C ALA A 588 11.80 -14.80 -36.15
N ALA A 589 13.13 -14.95 -36.28
CA ALA A 589 13.75 -15.29 -37.56
C ALA A 589 13.22 -16.61 -38.17
N GLU A 590 13.01 -17.64 -37.36
CA GLU A 590 12.43 -18.92 -37.81
C GLU A 590 10.97 -18.77 -38.28
N GLY A 591 10.18 -17.94 -37.58
CA GLY A 591 8.82 -17.60 -37.98
C GLY A 591 8.80 -16.85 -39.31
N GLU A 592 9.56 -15.76 -39.42
CA GLU A 592 9.69 -14.98 -40.66
C GLU A 592 10.13 -15.86 -41.84
N ASN A 593 11.11 -16.75 -41.63
CA ASN A 593 11.59 -17.68 -42.66
C ASN A 593 10.45 -18.54 -43.20
N TYR A 594 9.72 -19.22 -42.31
CA TYR A 594 8.56 -20.02 -42.67
C TYR A 594 7.48 -19.21 -43.42
N GLU A 595 7.26 -17.96 -42.99
CA GLU A 595 6.26 -17.11 -43.62
C GLU A 595 6.58 -16.82 -45.09
N TRP A 596 7.83 -16.50 -45.45
CA TRP A 596 8.18 -16.19 -46.85
C TRP A 596 8.57 -17.40 -47.71
N THR A 597 9.15 -18.47 -47.12
CA THR A 597 9.54 -19.67 -47.90
C THR A 597 8.36 -20.55 -48.24
N ASP A 598 7.40 -20.66 -47.32
CA ASP A 598 6.31 -21.63 -47.39
C ASP A 598 4.94 -20.94 -47.35
N MET A 599 4.58 -20.27 -46.25
CA MET A 599 3.20 -19.80 -46.02
C MET A 599 2.69 -18.84 -47.11
N TYR A 600 3.34 -17.68 -47.28
CA TYR A 600 2.91 -16.67 -48.26
C TYR A 600 3.11 -17.13 -49.70
N LYS A 601 4.10 -17.99 -49.95
CA LYS A 601 4.30 -18.61 -51.26
C LYS A 601 3.13 -19.50 -51.62
N THR A 602 2.75 -20.43 -50.73
CA THR A 602 1.59 -21.31 -50.93
C THR A 602 0.30 -20.51 -51.03
N PHE A 603 0.08 -19.52 -50.17
CA PHE A 603 -1.11 -18.66 -50.24
C PHE A 603 -1.21 -17.89 -51.55
N ALA A 604 -0.09 -17.44 -52.11
CA ALA A 604 -0.07 -16.79 -53.42
C ALA A 604 -0.40 -17.75 -54.56
N GLU A 605 0.12 -18.98 -54.52
CA GLU A 605 -0.17 -20.03 -55.51
C GLU A 605 -1.65 -20.46 -55.46
N GLU A 606 -2.19 -20.66 -54.25
CA GLU A 606 -3.60 -20.99 -54.02
C GLU A 606 -4.53 -19.84 -54.46
N ALA A 607 -4.24 -18.60 -54.07
CA ALA A 607 -5.02 -17.43 -54.48
C ALA A 607 -5.03 -17.26 -56.01
N GLU A 608 -3.93 -17.53 -56.69
CA GLU A 608 -3.86 -17.51 -58.16
C GLU A 608 -4.75 -18.61 -58.77
N ALA A 609 -4.68 -19.84 -58.24
CA ALA A 609 -5.48 -20.96 -58.69
C ALA A 609 -6.99 -20.76 -58.46
N GLU A 610 -7.37 -20.06 -57.40
CA GLU A 610 -8.75 -19.70 -57.09
C GLU A 610 -9.26 -18.43 -57.82
N GLY A 611 -8.40 -17.75 -58.58
CA GLY A 611 -8.78 -16.60 -59.40
C GLY A 611 -8.69 -15.24 -58.70
N PHE A 612 -7.85 -15.11 -57.68
CA PHE A 612 -7.56 -13.87 -56.93
C PHE A 612 -6.14 -13.32 -57.19
N PRO A 613 -5.79 -12.92 -58.43
CA PRO A 613 -4.43 -12.52 -58.80
C PRO A 613 -3.90 -11.30 -58.03
N GLU A 614 -4.78 -10.39 -57.60
CA GLU A 614 -4.37 -9.23 -56.79
C GLU A 614 -3.93 -9.62 -55.38
N LEU A 615 -4.61 -10.58 -54.75
CA LEU A 615 -4.21 -11.11 -53.44
C LEU A 615 -2.94 -11.94 -53.57
N ALA A 616 -2.82 -12.73 -54.64
CA ALA A 616 -1.60 -13.46 -54.94
C ALA A 616 -0.38 -12.52 -55.07
N ALA A 617 -0.53 -11.41 -55.79
CA ALA A 617 0.53 -10.39 -55.89
C ALA A 617 0.87 -9.76 -54.53
N ARG A 618 -0.12 -9.48 -53.68
CA ARG A 618 0.10 -8.94 -52.33
C ARG A 618 0.80 -9.95 -51.42
N PHE A 619 0.40 -11.22 -51.42
CA PHE A 619 1.07 -12.26 -50.65
C PHE A 619 2.54 -12.41 -51.05
N ARG A 620 2.85 -12.38 -52.36
CA ARG A 620 4.25 -12.38 -52.84
C ARG A 620 5.02 -11.17 -52.31
N ALA A 621 4.43 -9.97 -52.39
CA ALA A 621 5.07 -8.75 -51.91
C ALA A 621 5.28 -8.73 -50.39
N VAL A 622 4.34 -9.26 -49.60
CA VAL A 622 4.51 -9.42 -48.15
C VAL A 622 5.61 -10.44 -47.86
N GLY A 623 5.64 -11.59 -48.57
CA GLY A 623 6.75 -12.54 -48.46
C GLY A 623 8.13 -11.93 -48.74
N ASP A 624 8.25 -11.04 -49.73
CA ASP A 624 9.50 -10.30 -49.98
C ASP A 624 9.91 -9.38 -48.80
N ILE A 625 8.94 -8.86 -48.03
CA ILE A 625 9.17 -8.03 -46.84
C ILE A 625 9.57 -8.90 -45.65
N GLU A 626 8.89 -10.03 -45.41
CA GLU A 626 9.21 -10.94 -44.31
C GLU A 626 10.64 -11.50 -44.44
N ARG A 627 11.13 -11.71 -45.68
CA ARG A 627 12.57 -12.02 -45.91
C ARG A 627 13.50 -10.97 -45.30
N ALA A 628 13.16 -9.69 -45.43
CA ALA A 628 13.95 -8.61 -44.84
C ALA A 628 13.83 -8.56 -43.30
N HIS A 629 12.71 -9.02 -42.73
CA HIS A 629 12.56 -9.20 -41.29
C HIS A 629 13.44 -10.33 -40.77
N GLU A 630 13.47 -11.48 -41.44
CA GLU A 630 14.38 -12.59 -41.12
C GLU A 630 15.85 -12.11 -41.10
N GLU A 631 16.30 -11.48 -42.19
CA GLU A 631 17.68 -10.96 -42.30
C GLU A 631 18.03 -10.00 -41.14
N ARG A 632 17.07 -9.15 -40.75
CA ARG A 632 17.21 -8.23 -39.62
C ARG A 632 17.35 -8.98 -38.30
N TYR A 633 16.46 -9.92 -38.01
CA TYR A 633 16.49 -10.67 -36.75
C TYR A 633 17.73 -11.55 -36.64
N LEU A 634 18.17 -12.22 -37.71
CA LEU A 634 19.42 -12.98 -37.72
C LEU A 634 20.64 -12.10 -37.45
N LYS A 635 20.67 -10.88 -38.00
CA LYS A 635 21.75 -9.92 -37.74
C LYS A 635 21.74 -9.41 -36.29
N LEU A 636 20.56 -9.16 -35.73
CA LEU A 636 20.41 -8.78 -34.32
C LEU A 636 20.78 -9.92 -33.38
N LEU A 637 20.36 -11.15 -33.69
CA LEU A 637 20.70 -12.36 -32.94
C LEU A 637 22.21 -12.52 -32.86
N LYS A 638 22.88 -12.45 -34.02
CA LYS A 638 24.35 -12.48 -34.09
C LYS A 638 25.00 -11.38 -33.25
N ASN A 639 24.41 -10.19 -33.18
CA ASN A 639 24.94 -9.12 -32.33
C ASN A 639 24.80 -9.45 -30.84
N VAL A 640 23.67 -10.05 -30.42
CA VAL A 640 23.44 -10.48 -29.04
C VAL A 640 24.42 -11.59 -28.65
N GLU A 641 24.51 -12.64 -29.46
CA GLU A 641 25.40 -13.80 -29.20
C GLU A 641 26.88 -13.44 -29.19
N MET A 642 27.29 -12.49 -30.03
CA MET A 642 28.68 -12.01 -30.08
C MET A 642 28.97 -10.87 -29.08
N ASN A 643 28.03 -10.50 -28.19
CA ASN A 643 28.12 -9.33 -27.31
C ASN A 643 28.40 -8.00 -28.03
N LYS A 644 28.00 -7.90 -29.30
CA LYS A 644 28.20 -6.72 -30.16
C LYS A 644 27.07 -5.70 -30.10
N VAL A 645 26.15 -5.81 -29.16
CA VAL A 645 25.04 -4.86 -28.99
C VAL A 645 25.58 -3.50 -28.58
N PHE A 646 26.50 -3.49 -27.60
CA PHE A 646 27.10 -2.28 -27.02
C PHE A 646 28.62 -2.20 -27.23
N GLU A 647 29.17 -3.08 -28.06
CA GLU A 647 30.58 -3.11 -28.44
C GLU A 647 30.70 -3.39 -29.94
N LYS A 648 31.57 -2.68 -30.64
CA LYS A 648 31.79 -2.88 -32.07
C LYS A 648 33.29 -2.97 -32.38
N ALA A 649 33.61 -3.68 -33.45
CA ALA A 649 34.97 -3.72 -33.98
C ALA A 649 35.24 -2.40 -34.73
N GLY A 650 35.86 -1.44 -34.04
CA GLY A 650 36.18 -0.09 -34.56
C GLY A 650 35.68 1.03 -33.64
N GLN A 651 35.94 2.28 -34.00
CA GLN A 651 35.39 3.46 -33.30
C GLN A 651 34.01 3.77 -33.86
N TYR A 652 33.01 3.87 -32.98
CA TYR A 652 31.63 4.22 -33.35
C TYR A 652 31.16 5.40 -32.53
N MET A 653 30.25 6.19 -33.10
CA MET A 653 29.52 7.22 -32.39
C MET A 653 28.31 6.58 -31.72
N TRP A 654 28.29 6.58 -30.39
CA TRP A 654 27.15 6.16 -29.60
C TRP A 654 26.33 7.36 -29.18
N GLU A 655 25.02 7.22 -29.24
CA GLU A 655 24.06 8.26 -28.88
C GLU A 655 23.16 7.75 -27.75
N CYS A 656 23.04 8.55 -26.69
CA CYS A 656 22.10 8.28 -25.62
C CYS A 656 20.68 8.66 -26.07
N ARG A 657 19.79 7.67 -26.19
CA ARG A 657 18.39 7.89 -26.60
C ARG A 657 17.56 8.74 -25.61
N VAL A 658 18.06 8.95 -24.39
CA VAL A 658 17.36 9.73 -23.36
C VAL A 658 17.67 11.23 -23.47
N CYS A 659 18.93 11.61 -23.74
CA CYS A 659 19.37 13.01 -23.69
C CYS A 659 20.17 13.48 -24.91
N GLY A 660 20.40 12.61 -25.90
CA GLY A 660 21.17 12.93 -27.11
C GLY A 660 22.69 13.00 -26.90
N HIS A 661 23.21 12.64 -25.71
CA HIS A 661 24.65 12.67 -25.46
C HIS A 661 25.41 11.75 -26.42
N LEU A 662 26.42 12.31 -27.09
CA LEU A 662 27.25 11.63 -28.06
C LEU A 662 28.62 11.27 -27.47
N VAL A 663 29.03 10.03 -27.68
CA VAL A 663 30.34 9.53 -27.24
C VAL A 663 30.96 8.65 -28.31
N VAL A 664 32.23 8.92 -28.63
CA VAL A 664 33.00 8.12 -29.59
C VAL A 664 33.76 7.04 -28.82
N GLY A 665 33.54 5.79 -29.20
CA GLY A 665 34.22 4.65 -28.57
C GLY A 665 33.96 3.35 -29.30
N ASN A 666 34.79 2.33 -29.03
CA ASN A 666 34.48 0.96 -29.42
C ASN A 666 33.35 0.34 -28.58
N LYS A 667 32.99 0.97 -27.46
CA LYS A 667 31.95 0.55 -26.53
C LYS A 667 31.05 1.73 -26.15
N ALA A 668 29.77 1.46 -25.93
CA ALA A 668 28.90 2.38 -25.24
C ALA A 668 29.31 2.50 -23.75
N PRO A 669 29.23 3.68 -23.12
CA PRO A 669 29.49 3.84 -21.69
C PRO A 669 28.54 3.01 -20.82
N GLU A 670 29.00 2.52 -19.68
CA GLU A 670 28.14 1.81 -18.73
C GLU A 670 27.02 2.69 -18.17
N ILE A 671 27.29 3.99 -18.02
CA ILE A 671 26.35 5.02 -17.57
C ILE A 671 26.55 6.27 -18.43
N CYS A 672 25.46 6.91 -18.86
CA CYS A 672 25.52 8.19 -19.54
C CYS A 672 26.06 9.28 -18.61
N PRO A 673 27.16 9.97 -18.94
CA PRO A 673 27.77 10.97 -18.07
C PRO A 673 26.92 12.24 -17.90
N VAL A 674 25.87 12.40 -18.72
CA VAL A 674 24.97 13.56 -18.67
C VAL A 674 23.71 13.27 -17.86
N CYS A 675 23.00 12.18 -18.17
CA CYS A 675 21.69 11.90 -17.55
C CYS A 675 21.68 10.74 -16.55
N GLY A 676 22.79 10.02 -16.35
CA GLY A 676 22.87 8.93 -15.37
C GLY A 676 22.18 7.62 -15.76
N TYR A 677 21.54 7.54 -16.94
CA TYR A 677 20.90 6.30 -17.41
C TYR A 677 21.93 5.26 -17.90
N SER A 678 21.58 3.99 -17.75
CA SER A 678 22.47 2.86 -18.05
C SER A 678 22.77 2.69 -19.54
N LYS A 679 23.79 1.88 -19.84
CA LYS A 679 24.22 1.49 -21.20
C LYS A 679 23.08 1.02 -22.11
N ALA A 680 22.01 0.45 -21.55
CA ALA A 680 20.85 -0.04 -22.30
C ALA A 680 20.14 1.06 -23.13
N TYR A 681 20.40 2.33 -22.83
CA TYR A 681 19.83 3.46 -23.55
C TYR A 681 20.72 4.01 -24.66
N PHE A 682 21.93 3.49 -24.84
CA PHE A 682 22.80 3.88 -25.95
C PHE A 682 22.51 3.06 -27.21
N GLU A 683 22.58 3.73 -28.35
CA GLU A 683 22.56 3.10 -29.67
C GLU A 683 23.69 3.65 -30.55
N VAL A 684 24.03 2.95 -31.63
CA VAL A 684 24.93 3.51 -32.64
C VAL A 684 24.18 4.59 -33.39
N ARG A 685 24.70 5.81 -33.40
CA ARG A 685 24.08 6.95 -34.10
C ARG A 685 23.88 6.60 -35.56
N ALA A 686 22.63 6.67 -36.01
CA ALA A 686 22.26 6.54 -37.41
C ALA A 686 22.04 7.95 -37.97
N GLU A 687 22.83 8.35 -38.96
CA GLU A 687 22.59 9.58 -39.72
C GLU A 687 21.89 9.21 -41.02
N ASN A 688 20.67 9.72 -41.19
CA ASN A 688 19.84 9.52 -42.38
C ASN A 688 19.17 10.84 -42.85
N TYR A 689 19.70 11.98 -42.42
CA TYR A 689 19.28 13.33 -42.78
C TYR A 689 20.41 14.11 -43.45
#